data_AF-A0A2B4SJL8-F1
#
_entry.id   AF-A0A2B4SJL8-F1
#
_cell.length_a   1.000
_cell.length_b   1.000
_cell.length_c   1.000
_cell.angle_alpha   90.00
_cell.angle_beta   90.00
_cell.angle_gamma   90.00
#
_symmetry.space_group_name_H-M   'P 1'
#
loop_
_entity.id
_entity.type
_entity.pdbx_description
1 polymer ?
#
loop_
_entity_poly.entity_id
_entity_poly.type
_entity_poly.pdbx_seq_one_letter_code
_entity_poly.pdbx_strand_id
1 'polypeptide(L)'
;MAAGSVESTLPFISRRSPVISLYGAVASSQPLATDAGLQILRAGGNAADAAVAVAACLNVTEPCSTGIGGDAFGLFYDAKKKIVKGINGSGRASSNLTLDSLKRAGVVKPEDDHLPYTSAHCVTVPGAAAAWCDTVEQFGSGELSMKNILQPAIDLAKEGFPVHQVAAYFWNKCGSCLQVPTNKHGCDMLLNGHPPKAGDVMVMPHLAATFEELGSKGKDSFYKGRIAKAIVDVIQEHGGLLSLEDLEQHHSTFDEPIKTSYHGINVWEMPPNAQGITALLALNILEGFDIQGMTHNSSEYLHTLIEALSLSFADTLWYNADPSKVKVPVSGLLSKEYAAKRRTLIAPHSQTLSSVVVGLLALLALLALLALLALLALLALLALLALLALLALLALLALLAGSAGSAGSAGSAGSAGSAGSAGSAGSAGSAGSAGALGSYERGSPFSCSDTVYFSVVDAQGNACSFINSNYQSFGTGLVPEGCGFTLHNRGANFSLRPDHPNVLEPMKRPYHTIIPGMSTHEDTGELFACFGVMGGFMQPQGHVQVLLNMIDFGMDPQQALDMPRFCIQSEGQGLGSVFLEDGISGKVAKELSELGHKVAYPVCGHNRSVFGRGQIITRKKAPCNNGLERDVYWSGSDPRADGLACGLLQTPMNCLLANLALADFLVGFFSFPRTFHAGLYTHPSGLAGDILCKTLTNGNFIYLAAVASILILVFIAWERYFAVIHPFSSRGRINARRLRLLVAVSWVAAFSLELIPFWVVNFDEEKKFCFYNWSDTLRKIDVFIWCIVLGLVPLGVEAGLYSSVVYRLWGRNVQTVDISKRSLMLQRKKLTKVVLSITIVNFALCVPLDVYFFVESFASKSVAVDTGSWSPLFKSVAHLMLVLNAACNPVIYAAQDRNFRRYIWRFLKKICGCKIPARNLF
;
A
#
# COMPACT_ATOMS: atom_id res chain seq x y z
N MET A 1 26.77 -6.40 25.46
CA MET A 1 25.98 -5.87 26.60
C MET A 1 24.79 -6.80 26.80
N ALA A 2 24.67 -7.39 27.99
CA ALA A 2 23.72 -8.45 28.27
C ALA A 2 22.27 -7.93 28.26
N ALA A 3 21.38 -8.73 27.68
CA ALA A 3 19.94 -8.51 27.64
C ALA A 3 19.32 -8.75 29.02
N GLY A 4 19.07 -7.67 29.76
CA GLY A 4 18.18 -7.63 30.91
C GLY A 4 17.18 -6.51 30.68
N SER A 5 15.90 -6.87 30.56
CA SER A 5 14.68 -6.03 30.71
C SER A 5 14.85 -4.51 30.65
N VAL A 6 15.27 -3.97 29.51
CA VAL A 6 15.05 -2.55 29.23
C VAL A 6 13.66 -2.48 28.60
N GLU A 7 12.62 -2.43 29.42
CA GLU A 7 11.46 -1.61 29.06
C GLU A 7 12.06 -0.25 28.73
N SER A 8 12.16 0.07 27.44
CA SER A 8 12.71 1.35 27.01
C SER A 8 11.68 2.41 27.35
N THR A 9 11.58 2.77 28.62
CA THR A 9 11.05 4.05 29.04
C THR A 9 12.00 5.07 28.43
N LEU A 10 11.68 5.53 27.23
CA LEU A 10 12.33 6.69 26.65
C LEU A 10 12.20 7.79 27.71
N PRO A 11 13.31 8.35 28.23
CA PRO A 11 13.26 9.30 29.36
C PRO A 11 12.63 10.65 28.96
N PHE A 12 12.15 10.77 27.73
CA PHE A 12 11.51 11.94 27.17
C PHE A 12 10.39 11.51 26.20
N ILE A 13 9.38 12.37 26.08
CA ILE A 13 8.33 12.23 25.07
C ILE A 13 8.91 12.60 23.71
N SER A 14 8.89 11.67 22.77
CA SER A 14 9.30 11.91 21.38
C SER A 14 8.12 12.41 20.57
N ARG A 15 8.40 13.12 19.47
CA ARG A 15 7.39 13.57 18.50
C ARG A 15 7.89 13.35 17.07
N ARG A 16 6.97 13.08 16.16
CA ARG A 16 7.25 13.08 14.71
C ARG A 16 6.55 14.29 14.09
N SER A 17 7.22 14.95 13.14
CA SER A 17 6.54 15.93 12.29
C SER A 17 5.85 15.19 11.14
N PRO A 18 4.70 15.67 10.65
CA PRO A 18 4.12 15.11 9.43
C PRO A 18 5.11 15.27 8.28
N VAL A 19 5.18 14.24 7.42
CA VAL A 19 6.00 14.27 6.22
C VAL A 19 5.21 14.88 5.08
N ILE A 20 5.73 15.96 4.50
CA ILE A 20 5.05 16.76 3.50
C ILE A 20 5.74 16.60 2.14
N SER A 21 4.96 16.38 1.08
CA SER A 21 5.50 16.14 -0.27
C SER A 21 4.57 16.64 -1.39
N LEU A 22 5.11 16.77 -2.61
CA LEU A 22 4.36 17.26 -3.78
C LEU A 22 3.98 16.16 -4.77
N TYR A 23 4.70 15.03 -4.78
CA TYR A 23 4.61 14.05 -5.86
C TYR A 23 4.06 12.69 -5.39
N GLY A 24 3.48 12.63 -4.20
CA GLY A 24 2.99 11.40 -3.59
C GLY A 24 3.80 11.00 -2.37
N ALA A 25 3.35 9.98 -1.66
CA ALA A 25 3.96 9.48 -0.43
C ALA A 25 3.62 8.00 -0.21
N VAL A 26 4.43 7.34 0.62
CA VAL A 26 4.19 5.98 1.10
C VAL A 26 4.29 5.99 2.63
N ALA A 27 3.34 5.36 3.32
CA ALA A 27 3.33 5.23 4.77
C ALA A 27 2.99 3.78 5.15
N SER A 28 3.87 3.12 5.91
CA SER A 28 3.70 1.72 6.35
C SER A 28 4.32 1.48 7.72
N SER A 29 3.99 0.36 8.36
CA SER A 29 4.54 -0.08 9.66
C SER A 29 6.02 -0.46 9.63
N GLN A 30 6.65 -0.54 8.45
CA GLN A 30 8.03 -0.97 8.32
C GLN A 30 8.83 -0.10 7.34
N PRO A 31 9.94 0.55 7.78
CA PRO A 31 10.73 1.43 6.92
C PRO A 31 11.20 0.80 5.59
N LEU A 32 11.59 -0.48 5.60
CA LEU A 32 12.05 -1.16 4.38
C LEU A 32 10.90 -1.40 3.38
N ALA A 33 9.70 -1.66 3.87
CA ALA A 33 8.52 -1.76 3.03
C ALA A 33 8.11 -0.38 2.46
N THR A 34 8.20 0.69 3.26
CA THR A 34 8.00 2.06 2.77
C THR A 34 8.98 2.42 1.65
N ASP A 35 10.26 2.07 1.77
CA ASP A 35 11.24 2.32 0.70
C ASP A 35 10.94 1.50 -0.57
N ALA A 36 10.50 0.24 -0.44
CA ALA A 36 10.09 -0.56 -1.59
C ALA A 36 8.94 0.09 -2.39
N GLY A 37 7.91 0.60 -1.71
CA GLY A 37 6.85 1.38 -2.37
C GLY A 37 7.39 2.60 -3.10
N LEU A 38 8.32 3.35 -2.49
CA LEU A 38 8.96 4.50 -3.14
C LEU A 38 9.83 4.09 -4.33
N GLN A 39 10.52 2.95 -4.28
CA GLN A 39 11.28 2.42 -5.42
C GLN A 39 10.36 2.13 -6.61
N ILE A 40 9.18 1.54 -6.36
CA ILE A 40 8.19 1.27 -7.41
C ILE A 40 7.61 2.56 -8.00
N LEU A 41 7.26 3.54 -7.17
CA LEU A 41 6.81 4.85 -7.67
C LEU A 41 7.89 5.53 -8.52
N ARG A 42 9.16 5.48 -8.08
CA ARG A 42 10.30 6.02 -8.86
C ARG A 42 10.55 5.26 -10.16
N ALA A 43 10.22 3.97 -10.21
CA ALA A 43 10.33 3.14 -11.40
C ALA A 43 9.18 3.36 -12.42
N GLY A 44 8.23 4.25 -12.11
CA GLY A 44 7.10 4.56 -12.97
C GLY A 44 5.82 3.77 -12.67
N GLY A 45 5.78 3.04 -11.56
CA GLY A 45 4.55 2.46 -11.03
C GLY A 45 3.62 3.52 -10.44
N ASN A 46 2.34 3.17 -10.31
CA ASN A 46 1.34 4.00 -9.65
C ASN A 46 1.09 3.54 -8.20
N ALA A 47 0.09 4.14 -7.53
CA ALA A 47 -0.23 3.80 -6.14
C ALA A 47 -0.58 2.32 -5.91
N ALA A 48 -1.25 1.65 -6.87
CA ALA A 48 -1.61 0.24 -6.77
C ALA A 48 -0.37 -0.68 -6.92
N ASP A 49 0.51 -0.38 -7.87
CA ASP A 49 1.77 -1.13 -8.05
C ASP A 49 2.62 -1.04 -6.79
N ALA A 50 2.78 0.17 -6.26
CA ALA A 50 3.57 0.41 -5.06
C ALA A 50 2.93 -0.21 -3.81
N ALA A 51 1.61 -0.21 -3.70
CA ALA A 51 0.90 -0.89 -2.62
C ALA A 51 1.22 -2.39 -2.57
N VAL A 52 1.21 -3.09 -3.70
CA VAL A 52 1.54 -4.52 -3.74
C VAL A 52 3.00 -4.80 -3.38
N ALA A 53 3.94 -3.93 -3.78
CA ALA A 53 5.33 -4.04 -3.34
C ALA A 53 5.49 -3.86 -1.83
N VAL A 54 4.75 -2.91 -1.24
CA VAL A 54 4.74 -2.71 0.22
C VAL A 54 4.18 -3.97 0.91
N ALA A 55 3.05 -4.53 0.47
CA ALA A 55 2.50 -5.77 1.02
C ALA A 55 3.49 -6.94 0.98
N ALA A 56 4.15 -7.16 -0.17
CA ALA A 56 5.11 -8.23 -0.33
C ALA A 56 6.34 -8.05 0.59
N CYS A 57 6.85 -6.82 0.73
CA CYS A 57 7.92 -6.54 1.67
C CYS A 57 7.49 -6.73 3.14
N LEU A 58 6.26 -6.34 3.49
CA LEU A 58 5.73 -6.56 4.85
C LEU A 58 5.59 -8.05 5.18
N ASN A 59 5.28 -8.91 4.22
CA ASN A 59 5.34 -10.37 4.41
C ASN A 59 6.75 -10.84 4.80
N VAL A 60 7.81 -10.20 4.28
CA VAL A 60 9.20 -10.53 4.64
C VAL A 60 9.56 -9.95 6.00
N THR A 61 9.23 -8.67 6.25
CA THR A 61 9.75 -7.94 7.42
C THR A 61 8.89 -8.04 8.67
N GLU A 62 7.59 -8.33 8.52
CA GLU A 62 6.62 -8.49 9.61
C GLU A 62 5.72 -9.75 9.42
N PRO A 63 6.31 -10.96 9.21
CA PRO A 63 5.52 -12.18 8.90
C PRO A 63 4.61 -12.63 10.05
N CYS A 64 4.87 -12.16 11.27
CA CYS A 64 4.00 -12.38 12.43
C CYS A 64 2.74 -11.53 12.41
N SER A 65 2.51 -10.69 11.39
CA SER A 65 1.30 -9.85 11.27
C SER A 65 0.61 -10.01 9.92
N THR A 66 1.28 -10.63 8.95
CA THR A 66 0.81 -10.68 7.56
C THR A 66 1.49 -11.76 6.74
N GLY A 67 0.90 -12.12 5.61
CA GLY A 67 1.57 -12.94 4.62
C GLY A 67 0.72 -13.24 3.40
N ILE A 68 1.37 -13.77 2.37
CA ILE A 68 0.75 -14.31 1.16
C ILE A 68 -0.16 -15.51 1.48
N GLY A 69 0.06 -16.19 2.61
CA GLY A 69 -0.79 -17.24 3.16
C GLY A 69 -2.02 -16.74 3.94
N GLY A 70 -2.31 -15.44 3.90
CA GLY A 70 -3.52 -14.83 4.47
C GLY A 70 -4.40 -14.18 3.42
N ASP A 71 -5.15 -13.16 3.85
CA ASP A 71 -6.13 -12.44 3.02
C ASP A 71 -5.77 -10.95 2.90
N ALA A 72 -6.36 -10.27 1.91
CA ALA A 72 -6.14 -8.85 1.66
C ALA A 72 -7.42 -8.10 1.29
N PHE A 73 -7.48 -6.82 1.64
CA PHE A 73 -8.51 -5.88 1.18
C PHE A 73 -7.86 -4.59 0.73
N GLY A 74 -8.48 -3.90 -0.23
CA GLY A 74 -7.98 -2.61 -0.70
C GLY A 74 -9.09 -1.67 -1.16
N LEU A 75 -8.89 -0.38 -0.92
CA LEU A 75 -9.61 0.70 -1.57
C LEU A 75 -8.65 1.47 -2.49
N PHE A 76 -9.07 1.69 -3.74
CA PHE A 76 -8.33 2.45 -4.73
C PHE A 76 -9.11 3.69 -5.16
N TYR A 77 -8.50 4.86 -5.01
CA TYR A 77 -9.02 6.13 -5.52
C TYR A 77 -8.40 6.45 -6.88
N ASP A 78 -9.25 6.54 -7.89
CA ASP A 78 -8.86 7.04 -9.22
C ASP A 78 -9.00 8.56 -9.22
N ALA A 79 -7.89 9.29 -9.18
CA ALA A 79 -7.90 10.74 -9.05
C ALA A 79 -8.48 11.48 -10.24
N LYS A 80 -8.41 10.87 -11.43
CA LYS A 80 -8.98 11.45 -12.65
C LYS A 80 -10.49 11.33 -12.65
N LYS A 81 -11.02 10.20 -12.20
CA LYS A 81 -12.46 9.91 -12.17
C LYS A 81 -13.13 10.34 -10.87
N LYS A 82 -12.36 10.55 -9.81
CA LYS A 82 -12.83 10.85 -8.45
C LYS A 82 -13.77 9.79 -7.90
N ILE A 83 -13.42 8.52 -8.14
CA ILE A 83 -14.19 7.36 -7.67
C ILE A 83 -13.31 6.47 -6.81
N VAL A 84 -13.92 5.89 -5.78
CA VAL A 84 -13.31 4.88 -4.91
C VAL A 84 -13.79 3.50 -5.36
N LYS A 85 -12.86 2.54 -5.48
CA LYS A 85 -13.16 1.15 -5.86
C LYS A 85 -12.63 0.21 -4.81
N GLY A 86 -13.35 -0.89 -4.56
CA GLY A 86 -12.96 -1.91 -3.61
C GLY A 86 -12.40 -3.17 -4.27
N ILE A 87 -11.48 -3.83 -3.57
CA ILE A 87 -11.05 -5.21 -3.86
C ILE A 87 -11.11 -6.03 -2.57
N ASN A 88 -11.77 -7.18 -2.67
CA ASN A 88 -11.96 -8.15 -1.59
C ASN A 88 -11.25 -9.45 -1.97
N GLY A 89 -10.09 -9.65 -1.34
CA GLY A 89 -9.28 -10.85 -1.43
C GLY A 89 -9.47 -11.80 -0.25
N SER A 90 -10.68 -11.89 0.32
CA SER A 90 -10.95 -12.83 1.41
C SER A 90 -11.29 -14.24 0.92
N GLY A 91 -10.66 -15.21 1.57
CA GLY A 91 -10.83 -16.64 1.36
C GLY A 91 -12.20 -17.19 1.74
N ARG A 92 -12.68 -18.17 0.98
CA ARG A 92 -13.83 -19.00 1.35
C ARG A 92 -13.38 -20.20 2.17
N ALA A 93 -14.23 -20.65 3.09
CA ALA A 93 -14.09 -21.94 3.75
C ALA A 93 -14.12 -23.07 2.73
N SER A 94 -13.47 -24.19 3.04
CA SER A 94 -13.52 -25.38 2.19
C SER A 94 -14.96 -25.79 1.88
N SER A 95 -15.19 -26.28 0.66
CA SER A 95 -16.44 -26.91 0.24
C SER A 95 -16.84 -28.12 1.11
N ASN A 96 -15.90 -28.74 1.81
CA ASN A 96 -16.15 -29.90 2.67
C ASN A 96 -16.35 -29.56 4.15
N LEU A 97 -16.14 -28.30 4.54
CA LEU A 97 -16.19 -27.87 5.94
C LEU A 97 -17.62 -27.53 6.37
N THR A 98 -18.19 -28.35 7.25
CA THR A 98 -19.53 -28.16 7.84
C THR A 98 -19.46 -28.25 9.37
N LEU A 99 -20.50 -27.77 10.07
CA LEU A 99 -20.61 -27.97 11.51
C LEU A 99 -20.57 -29.46 11.88
N ASP A 100 -21.19 -30.32 11.06
CA ASP A 100 -21.19 -31.77 11.28
C ASP A 100 -19.84 -32.42 11.02
N SER A 101 -19.05 -31.91 10.06
CA SER A 101 -17.68 -32.41 9.85
C SER A 101 -16.79 -32.08 11.05
N LEU A 102 -16.92 -30.89 11.63
CA LEU A 102 -16.18 -30.47 12.82
C LEU A 102 -16.51 -31.30 14.05
N LYS A 103 -17.80 -31.58 14.27
CA LYS A 103 -18.27 -32.46 15.35
C LYS A 103 -17.74 -33.88 15.19
N ARG A 104 -17.84 -34.45 13.98
CA ARG A 104 -17.32 -35.80 13.69
C ARG A 104 -15.80 -35.90 13.86
N ALA A 105 -15.07 -34.83 13.56
CA ALA A 105 -13.63 -34.75 13.76
C ALA A 105 -13.23 -34.50 15.23
N GLY A 106 -14.18 -34.25 16.13
CA GLY A 106 -13.90 -33.97 17.54
C GLY A 106 -13.16 -32.66 17.79
N VAL A 107 -13.22 -31.73 16.83
CA VAL A 107 -12.51 -30.43 16.89
C VAL A 107 -13.24 -29.44 17.80
N VAL A 108 -14.57 -29.56 17.86
CA VAL A 108 -15.45 -28.67 18.62
C VAL A 108 -16.44 -29.49 19.43
N LYS A 109 -16.79 -28.99 20.61
CA LYS A 109 -17.83 -29.52 21.49
C LYS A 109 -19.15 -28.77 21.26
N PRO A 110 -20.30 -29.32 21.70
CA PRO A 110 -21.59 -28.65 21.58
C PRO A 110 -21.66 -27.25 22.21
N GLU A 111 -20.87 -27.01 23.25
CA GLU A 111 -20.77 -25.73 23.95
C GLU A 111 -19.79 -24.72 23.32
N ASP A 112 -19.01 -25.13 22.33
CA ASP A 112 -18.05 -24.24 21.68
C ASP A 112 -18.76 -23.31 20.69
N ASP A 113 -18.54 -22.01 20.83
CA ASP A 113 -19.11 -20.99 19.93
C ASP A 113 -18.16 -20.59 18.77
N HIS A 114 -16.90 -21.03 18.81
CA HIS A 114 -15.85 -20.68 17.83
C HIS A 114 -14.85 -21.83 17.62
N LEU A 115 -14.11 -21.79 16.51
CA LEU A 115 -13.04 -22.75 16.23
C LEU A 115 -11.77 -22.44 17.04
N PRO A 116 -11.03 -23.47 17.50
CA PRO A 116 -9.72 -23.28 18.10
C PRO A 116 -8.74 -22.61 17.13
N TYR A 117 -8.09 -21.54 17.56
CA TYR A 117 -7.26 -20.68 16.71
C TYR A 117 -6.10 -21.37 15.98
N THR A 118 -5.56 -22.44 16.55
CA THR A 118 -4.46 -23.22 15.96
C THR A 118 -4.93 -24.39 15.08
N SER A 119 -6.25 -24.60 14.97
CA SER A 119 -6.81 -25.69 14.16
C SER A 119 -6.60 -25.46 12.67
N ALA A 120 -6.21 -26.51 11.94
CA ALA A 120 -6.14 -26.47 10.48
C ALA A 120 -7.50 -26.19 9.82
N HIS A 121 -8.60 -26.42 10.54
CA HIS A 121 -9.96 -26.10 10.09
C HIS A 121 -10.23 -24.58 10.04
N CYS A 122 -9.39 -23.77 10.70
CA CYS A 122 -9.46 -22.31 10.62
C CYS A 122 -8.87 -21.75 9.33
N VAL A 123 -8.16 -22.55 8.54
CA VAL A 123 -7.57 -22.10 7.28
C VAL A 123 -8.66 -22.06 6.21
N THR A 124 -9.07 -20.85 5.81
CA THR A 124 -9.83 -20.65 4.57
C THR A 124 -8.85 -20.48 3.40
N VAL A 125 -9.33 -20.51 2.15
CA VAL A 125 -8.44 -20.37 0.98
C VAL A 125 -7.66 -19.05 1.05
N PRO A 126 -6.30 -19.05 1.12
CA PRO A 126 -5.55 -17.79 1.20
C PRO A 126 -5.78 -16.90 -0.02
N GLY A 127 -6.35 -15.71 0.18
CA GLY A 127 -6.72 -14.81 -0.91
C GLY A 127 -5.74 -13.67 -1.21
N ALA A 128 -4.71 -13.44 -0.38
CA ALA A 128 -3.76 -12.35 -0.57
C ALA A 128 -3.02 -12.40 -1.92
N ALA A 129 -2.60 -13.59 -2.37
CA ALA A 129 -1.90 -13.77 -3.64
C ALA A 129 -2.74 -13.34 -4.86
N ALA A 130 -4.02 -13.77 -4.90
CA ALA A 130 -4.96 -13.33 -5.92
C ALA A 130 -5.19 -11.82 -5.84
N ALA A 131 -5.43 -11.30 -4.65
CA ALA A 131 -5.70 -9.87 -4.43
C ALA A 131 -4.56 -8.98 -4.92
N TRP A 132 -3.31 -9.37 -4.68
CA TRP A 132 -2.13 -8.65 -5.19
C TRP A 132 -2.10 -8.63 -6.72
N CYS A 133 -2.30 -9.80 -7.36
CA CYS A 133 -2.33 -9.90 -8.81
C CYS A 133 -3.47 -9.08 -9.41
N ASP A 134 -4.67 -9.22 -8.86
CA ASP A 134 -5.89 -8.57 -9.34
C ASP A 134 -5.84 -7.05 -9.12
N THR A 135 -5.18 -6.59 -8.06
CA THR A 135 -4.94 -5.16 -7.79
C THR A 135 -4.05 -4.53 -8.87
N VAL A 136 -2.94 -5.20 -9.23
CA VAL A 136 -2.04 -4.73 -10.30
C VAL A 136 -2.72 -4.82 -11.66
N GLU A 137 -3.46 -5.88 -11.92
CA GLU A 137 -4.18 -6.06 -13.19
C GLU A 137 -5.25 -4.99 -13.39
N GLN A 138 -6.05 -4.70 -12.35
CA GLN A 138 -7.19 -3.80 -12.45
C GLN A 138 -6.84 -2.33 -12.24
N PHE A 139 -5.90 -2.04 -11.34
CA PHE A 139 -5.59 -0.68 -10.89
C PHE A 139 -4.14 -0.26 -11.15
N GLY A 140 -3.25 -1.19 -11.54
CA GLY A 140 -1.84 -0.91 -11.76
C GLY A 140 -1.57 0.02 -12.94
N SER A 141 -0.33 0.52 -13.04
CA SER A 141 0.06 1.45 -14.12
C SER A 141 0.07 0.81 -15.51
N GLY A 142 0.18 -0.52 -15.59
CA GLY A 142 0.51 -1.25 -16.81
C GLY A 142 1.96 -1.06 -17.28
N GLU A 143 2.76 -0.30 -16.54
CA GLU A 143 4.14 0.03 -16.92
C GLU A 143 5.15 -0.96 -16.32
N LEU A 144 4.82 -1.58 -15.18
CA LEU A 144 5.63 -2.58 -14.48
C LEU A 144 4.98 -3.96 -14.53
N SER A 145 5.80 -5.01 -14.60
CA SER A 145 5.32 -6.39 -14.44
C SER A 145 5.22 -6.77 -12.98
N MET A 146 4.42 -7.79 -12.64
CA MET A 146 4.36 -8.32 -11.27
C MET A 146 5.75 -8.70 -10.73
N LYS A 147 6.62 -9.29 -11.56
CA LYS A 147 8.02 -9.55 -11.20
C LYS A 147 8.78 -8.28 -10.78
N ASN A 148 8.63 -7.18 -11.51
CA ASN A 148 9.28 -5.92 -11.16
C ASN A 148 8.76 -5.39 -9.81
N ILE A 149 7.46 -5.54 -9.56
CA ILE A 149 6.78 -5.08 -8.33
C ILE A 149 7.23 -5.88 -7.12
N LEU A 150 7.38 -7.20 -7.25
CA LEU A 150 7.82 -8.10 -6.18
C LEU A 150 9.34 -8.12 -5.96
N GLN A 151 10.13 -7.56 -6.89
CA GLN A 151 11.60 -7.64 -6.83
C GLN A 151 12.19 -7.11 -5.51
N PRO A 152 11.75 -5.97 -4.93
CA PRO A 152 12.27 -5.53 -3.65
C PRO A 152 12.07 -6.54 -2.52
N ALA A 153 10.91 -7.22 -2.48
CA ALA A 153 10.63 -8.25 -1.48
C ALA A 153 11.47 -9.51 -1.73
N ILE A 154 11.65 -9.91 -2.99
CA ILE A 154 12.52 -11.01 -3.38
C ILE A 154 13.97 -10.74 -2.93
N ASP A 155 14.47 -9.54 -3.17
CA ASP A 155 15.84 -9.15 -2.79
C ASP A 155 16.02 -9.16 -1.27
N LEU A 156 15.07 -8.59 -0.51
CA LEU A 156 15.09 -8.64 0.96
C LEU A 156 15.06 -10.07 1.50
N ALA A 157 14.23 -10.94 0.91
CA ALA A 157 14.12 -12.33 1.34
C ALA A 157 15.36 -13.16 0.98
N LYS A 158 16.03 -12.90 -0.16
CA LYS A 158 17.24 -13.63 -0.59
C LYS A 158 18.53 -13.13 0.05
N GLU A 159 18.73 -11.83 0.06
CA GLU A 159 19.96 -11.22 0.58
C GLU A 159 19.94 -11.08 2.11
N GLY A 160 18.73 -11.07 2.68
CA GLY A 160 18.47 -10.89 4.09
C GLY A 160 18.24 -9.44 4.48
N PHE A 161 17.60 -9.25 5.63
CA PHE A 161 17.29 -7.93 6.18
C PHE A 161 17.50 -7.89 7.70
N PRO A 162 17.89 -6.74 8.27
CA PRO A 162 17.97 -6.58 9.72
C PRO A 162 16.56 -6.46 10.32
N VAL A 163 16.25 -7.33 11.30
CA VAL A 163 14.96 -7.34 11.99
C VAL A 163 14.87 -6.13 12.92
N HIS A 164 13.79 -5.36 12.81
CA HIS A 164 13.60 -4.16 13.64
C HIS A 164 13.03 -4.49 15.02
N GLN A 165 13.05 -3.53 15.94
CA GLN A 165 12.78 -3.76 17.36
C GLN A 165 11.34 -4.23 17.62
N VAL A 166 10.34 -3.56 17.04
CA VAL A 166 8.93 -3.94 17.26
C VAL A 166 8.63 -5.27 16.56
N ALA A 167 9.14 -5.46 15.34
CA ALA A 167 9.03 -6.74 14.63
C ALA A 167 9.63 -7.91 15.43
N ALA A 168 10.85 -7.75 15.98
CA ALA A 168 11.51 -8.77 16.82
C ALA A 168 10.72 -9.08 18.09
N TYR A 169 10.14 -8.06 18.74
CA TYR A 169 9.29 -8.25 19.92
C TYR A 169 8.09 -9.15 19.61
N PHE A 170 7.35 -8.88 18.53
CA PHE A 170 6.19 -9.70 18.14
C PHE A 170 6.60 -11.08 17.64
N TRP A 171 7.69 -11.19 16.89
CA TRP A 171 8.21 -12.49 16.47
C TRP A 171 8.53 -13.38 17.66
N ASN A 172 9.16 -12.81 18.71
CA ASN A 172 9.43 -13.53 19.95
C ASN A 172 8.16 -13.88 20.73
N LYS A 173 7.23 -12.93 20.85
CA LYS A 173 5.95 -13.14 21.55
C LYS A 173 5.10 -14.24 20.92
N CYS A 174 5.12 -14.33 19.59
CA CYS A 174 4.20 -15.18 18.83
C CYS A 174 4.85 -16.42 18.23
N GLY A 175 6.19 -16.52 18.25
CA GLY A 175 6.93 -17.57 17.57
C GLY A 175 6.79 -18.97 18.17
N SER A 176 6.19 -19.11 19.36
CA SER A 176 5.99 -20.43 19.99
C SER A 176 5.13 -21.38 19.16
N CYS A 177 4.17 -20.86 18.38
CA CYS A 177 3.36 -21.67 17.46
C CYS A 177 4.16 -22.28 16.30
N LEU A 178 5.34 -21.73 15.99
CA LEU A 178 6.25 -22.24 14.97
C LEU A 178 7.12 -23.40 15.47
N GLN A 179 7.23 -23.57 16.78
CA GLN A 179 8.11 -24.56 17.42
C GLN A 179 7.36 -25.82 17.89
N VAL A 180 6.07 -25.94 17.54
CA VAL A 180 5.27 -27.12 17.90
C VAL A 180 5.80 -28.35 17.15
N PRO A 181 5.98 -29.53 17.80
CA PRO A 181 6.58 -30.70 17.16
C PRO A 181 5.88 -31.19 15.89
N THR A 182 4.58 -30.92 15.74
CA THR A 182 3.80 -31.28 14.55
C THR A 182 4.06 -30.34 13.36
N ASN A 183 4.61 -29.14 13.61
CA ASN A 183 4.90 -28.14 12.58
C ASN A 183 6.31 -28.33 11.99
N LYS A 184 6.44 -29.29 11.06
CA LYS A 184 7.72 -29.71 10.47
C LYS A 184 8.54 -28.57 9.84
N HIS A 185 7.87 -27.55 9.30
CA HIS A 185 8.50 -26.46 8.53
C HIS A 185 8.47 -25.10 9.25
N GLY A 186 8.01 -25.04 10.50
CA GLY A 186 7.98 -23.80 11.27
C GLY A 186 9.36 -23.18 11.49
N CYS A 187 10.43 -23.98 11.44
CA CYS A 187 11.81 -23.53 11.54
C CYS A 187 12.25 -22.60 10.39
N ASP A 188 11.60 -22.63 9.22
CA ASP A 188 11.86 -21.71 8.11
C ASP A 188 11.58 -20.24 8.48
N MET A 189 10.75 -20.04 9.51
CA MET A 189 10.37 -18.73 10.03
C MET A 189 11.18 -18.35 11.28
N LEU A 190 12.25 -19.08 11.61
CA LEU A 190 13.09 -18.89 12.80
C LEU A 190 14.57 -18.78 12.43
N LEU A 191 15.33 -18.03 13.22
CA LEU A 191 16.78 -17.93 13.09
C LEU A 191 17.45 -18.95 14.02
N ASN A 192 18.03 -20.00 13.43
CA ASN A 192 18.65 -21.12 14.17
C ASN A 192 17.71 -21.74 15.23
N GLY A 193 16.43 -21.90 14.88
CA GLY A 193 15.42 -22.48 15.77
C GLY A 193 14.84 -21.54 16.82
N HIS A 194 15.24 -20.27 16.84
CA HIS A 194 14.70 -19.25 17.76
C HIS A 194 14.18 -18.02 17.01
N PRO A 195 13.21 -17.26 17.57
CA PRO A 195 12.81 -15.98 16.99
C PRO A 195 14.01 -15.01 16.89
N PRO A 196 14.15 -14.26 15.78
CA PRO A 196 15.26 -13.32 15.60
C PRO A 196 15.17 -12.15 16.59
N LYS A 197 16.32 -11.64 17.03
CA LYS A 197 16.41 -10.45 17.87
C LYS A 197 16.52 -9.18 17.01
N ALA A 198 16.27 -8.03 17.63
CA ALA A 198 16.47 -6.75 16.97
C ALA A 198 17.92 -6.60 16.50
N GLY A 199 18.12 -6.30 15.22
CA GLY A 199 19.42 -6.19 14.57
C GLY A 199 19.97 -7.49 13.98
N ASP A 200 19.40 -8.65 14.32
CA ASP A 200 19.74 -9.91 13.65
C ASP A 200 19.32 -9.85 12.18
N VAL A 201 20.05 -10.56 11.31
CA VAL A 201 19.74 -10.63 9.88
C VAL A 201 18.98 -11.92 9.59
N MET A 202 17.74 -11.79 9.12
CA MET A 202 16.91 -12.93 8.71
C MET A 202 16.99 -13.10 7.19
N VAL A 203 17.14 -14.35 6.73
CA VAL A 203 17.12 -14.73 5.31
C VAL A 203 15.97 -15.73 5.10
N MET A 204 15.17 -15.54 4.06
CA MET A 204 13.93 -16.31 3.80
C MET A 204 13.91 -16.83 2.36
N PRO A 205 14.78 -17.80 2.00
CA PRO A 205 14.97 -18.22 0.61
C PRO A 205 13.74 -18.89 0.00
N HIS A 206 12.96 -19.64 0.80
CA HIS A 206 11.72 -20.27 0.36
C HIS A 206 10.65 -19.23 0.01
N LEU A 207 10.52 -18.17 0.81
CA LEU A 207 9.60 -17.07 0.52
C LEU A 207 9.98 -16.34 -0.76
N ALA A 208 11.29 -16.12 -0.97
CA ALA A 208 11.77 -15.53 -2.21
C ALA A 208 11.41 -16.37 -3.44
N ALA A 209 11.58 -17.70 -3.37
CA ALA A 209 11.19 -18.59 -4.46
C ALA A 209 9.68 -18.54 -4.74
N THR A 210 8.86 -18.47 -3.69
CA THR A 210 7.40 -18.26 -3.81
C THR A 210 7.08 -16.96 -4.55
N PHE A 211 7.73 -15.84 -4.21
CA PHE A 211 7.52 -14.56 -4.90
C PHE A 211 8.05 -14.56 -6.35
N GLU A 212 9.15 -15.25 -6.64
CA GLU A 212 9.66 -15.39 -8.00
C GLU A 212 8.68 -16.16 -8.90
N GLU A 213 8.05 -17.20 -8.36
CA GLU A 213 7.01 -17.93 -9.08
C GLU A 213 5.75 -17.09 -9.29
N LEU A 214 5.26 -16.41 -8.26
CA LEU A 214 4.13 -15.49 -8.39
C LEU A 214 4.42 -14.39 -9.41
N GLY A 215 5.63 -13.82 -9.38
CA GLY A 215 6.04 -12.77 -10.32
C GLY A 215 6.17 -13.24 -11.77
N SER A 216 6.49 -14.52 -12.00
CA SER A 216 6.71 -15.08 -13.35
C SER A 216 5.48 -15.76 -13.95
N LYS A 217 4.67 -16.42 -13.13
CA LYS A 217 3.52 -17.24 -13.55
C LYS A 217 2.17 -16.65 -13.10
N GLY A 218 2.15 -15.58 -12.31
CA GLY A 218 0.92 -14.98 -11.80
C GLY A 218 0.18 -15.88 -10.82
N LYS A 219 -1.14 -15.71 -10.74
CA LYS A 219 -2.02 -16.43 -9.79
C LYS A 219 -1.88 -17.95 -9.87
N ASP A 220 -1.73 -18.50 -11.09
CA ASP A 220 -1.71 -19.95 -11.31
C ASP A 220 -0.59 -20.66 -10.53
N SER A 221 0.56 -20.01 -10.29
CA SER A 221 1.61 -20.66 -9.48
C SER A 221 1.18 -20.90 -8.03
N PHE A 222 0.34 -20.02 -7.48
CA PHE A 222 -0.12 -20.12 -6.10
C PHE A 222 -1.31 -21.09 -5.97
N TYR A 223 -2.21 -21.12 -6.95
CA TYR A 223 -3.48 -21.86 -6.84
C TYR A 223 -3.55 -23.21 -7.59
N LYS A 224 -2.61 -23.53 -8.49
CA LYS A 224 -2.63 -24.80 -9.28
C LYS A 224 -1.32 -25.60 -9.26
N GLY A 225 -0.26 -25.06 -8.67
CA GLY A 225 1.11 -25.61 -8.74
C GLY A 225 1.63 -26.21 -7.43
N ARG A 226 2.96 -26.22 -7.28
CA ARG A 226 3.62 -26.75 -6.08
C ARG A 226 3.16 -26.07 -4.79
N ILE A 227 2.87 -24.76 -4.85
CA ILE A 227 2.45 -23.97 -3.69
C ILE A 227 1.07 -24.43 -3.24
N ALA A 228 0.13 -24.58 -4.18
CA ALA A 228 -1.21 -25.09 -3.91
C ALA A 228 -1.16 -26.48 -3.26
N LYS A 229 -0.35 -27.39 -3.83
CA LYS A 229 -0.15 -28.73 -3.27
C LYS A 229 0.43 -28.67 -1.85
N ALA A 230 1.47 -27.89 -1.62
CA ALA A 230 2.09 -27.75 -0.30
C ALA A 230 1.12 -27.19 0.75
N ILE A 231 0.26 -26.23 0.37
CA ILE A 231 -0.79 -25.68 1.25
C ILE A 231 -1.79 -26.78 1.64
N VAL A 232 -2.31 -27.52 0.65
CA VAL A 232 -3.31 -28.57 0.89
C VAL A 232 -2.71 -29.71 1.72
N ASP A 233 -1.50 -30.16 1.37
CA ASP A 233 -0.82 -31.25 2.07
C ASP A 233 -0.65 -30.92 3.56
N VAL A 234 -0.11 -29.74 3.91
CA VAL A 234 0.10 -29.38 5.33
C VAL A 234 -1.22 -29.23 6.10
N ILE A 235 -2.27 -28.72 5.46
CA ILE A 235 -3.60 -28.59 6.09
C ILE A 235 -4.21 -29.97 6.37
N GLN A 236 -4.16 -30.87 5.38
CA GLN A 236 -4.74 -32.21 5.49
C GLN A 236 -3.96 -33.12 6.44
N GLU A 237 -2.63 -32.99 6.51
CA GLU A 237 -1.80 -33.65 7.53
C GLU A 237 -2.24 -33.29 8.96
N HIS A 238 -2.83 -32.10 9.14
CA HIS A 238 -3.36 -31.61 10.42
C HIS A 238 -4.89 -31.72 10.52
N GLY A 239 -5.50 -32.55 9.66
CA GLY A 239 -6.93 -32.88 9.69
C GLY A 239 -7.86 -31.83 9.06
N GLY A 240 -7.33 -30.74 8.51
CA GLY A 240 -8.13 -29.75 7.80
C GLY A 240 -8.67 -30.29 6.47
N LEU A 241 -9.74 -29.67 5.96
CA LEU A 241 -10.52 -30.21 4.83
C LEU A 241 -10.32 -29.48 3.50
N LEU A 242 -9.44 -28.47 3.48
CA LEU A 242 -9.17 -27.68 2.28
C LEU A 242 -8.61 -28.58 1.17
N SER A 243 -9.12 -28.41 -0.05
CA SER A 243 -8.75 -29.20 -1.23
C SER A 243 -8.07 -28.35 -2.30
N LEU A 244 -7.43 -28.99 -3.27
CA LEU A 244 -6.87 -28.29 -4.45
C LEU A 244 -7.96 -27.60 -5.28
N GLU A 245 -9.15 -28.20 -5.35
CA GLU A 245 -10.30 -27.61 -6.04
C GLU A 245 -10.78 -26.33 -5.34
N ASP A 246 -10.78 -26.28 -4.00
CA ASP A 246 -11.09 -25.07 -3.24
C ASP A 246 -10.11 -23.92 -3.59
N LEU A 247 -8.81 -24.23 -3.71
CA LEU A 247 -7.79 -23.26 -4.12
C LEU A 247 -7.99 -22.79 -5.56
N GLU A 248 -8.22 -23.73 -6.49
CA GLU A 248 -8.37 -23.41 -7.92
C GLU A 248 -9.60 -22.55 -8.22
N GLN A 249 -10.68 -22.71 -7.45
CA GLN A 249 -11.91 -21.92 -7.60
C GLN A 249 -11.82 -20.50 -7.02
N HIS A 250 -10.75 -20.18 -6.31
CA HIS A 250 -10.60 -18.89 -5.66
C HIS A 250 -10.43 -17.73 -6.65
N HIS A 251 -11.12 -16.63 -6.37
CA HIS A 251 -10.99 -15.36 -7.06
C HIS A 251 -11.29 -14.21 -6.11
N SER A 252 -10.60 -13.08 -6.32
CA SER A 252 -10.94 -11.81 -5.66
C SER A 252 -12.25 -11.26 -6.23
N THR A 253 -13.00 -10.50 -5.42
CA THR A 253 -14.17 -9.76 -5.89
C THR A 253 -13.90 -8.25 -5.88
N PHE A 254 -14.48 -7.53 -6.84
CA PHE A 254 -14.42 -6.07 -6.92
C PHE A 254 -15.73 -5.51 -6.44
N ASP A 255 -15.84 -5.36 -5.12
CA ASP A 255 -17.09 -4.97 -4.47
C ASP A 255 -17.20 -3.43 -4.44
N GLU A 256 -18.41 -2.90 -4.63
CA GLU A 256 -18.67 -1.46 -4.52
C GLU A 256 -18.49 -1.03 -3.06
N PRO A 257 -17.60 -0.06 -2.76
CA PRO A 257 -17.39 0.42 -1.40
C PRO A 257 -18.65 1.04 -0.80
N ILE A 258 -18.87 0.82 0.49
CA ILE A 258 -19.95 1.46 1.25
C ILE A 258 -19.43 2.75 1.87
N LYS A 259 -20.33 3.70 2.13
CA LYS A 259 -19.95 4.98 2.74
C LYS A 259 -21.04 5.58 3.61
N THR A 260 -20.63 6.55 4.42
CA THR A 260 -21.51 7.57 4.99
C THR A 260 -20.88 8.95 4.88
N SER A 261 -21.70 10.02 4.93
CA SER A 261 -21.19 11.38 5.12
C SER A 261 -21.08 11.70 6.60
N TYR A 262 -20.01 12.38 6.99
CA TYR A 262 -19.76 12.91 8.32
C TYR A 262 -19.17 14.32 8.18
N HIS A 263 -19.93 15.35 8.55
CA HIS A 263 -19.51 16.76 8.50
C HIS A 263 -18.92 17.20 7.14
N GLY A 264 -19.55 16.78 6.02
CA GLY A 264 -19.13 17.14 4.65
C GLY A 264 -18.00 16.28 4.07
N ILE A 265 -17.59 15.24 4.79
CA ILE A 265 -16.62 14.24 4.34
C ILE A 265 -17.32 12.89 4.14
N ASN A 266 -17.23 12.34 2.92
CA ASN A 266 -17.60 10.95 2.68
C ASN A 266 -16.51 10.04 3.24
N VAL A 267 -16.88 9.12 4.13
CA VAL A 267 -16.00 8.06 4.66
C VAL A 267 -16.38 6.75 3.99
N TRP A 268 -15.41 6.12 3.34
CA TRP A 268 -15.55 4.91 2.54
C TRP A 268 -14.86 3.74 3.22
N GLU A 269 -15.53 2.60 3.17
CA GLU A 269 -15.09 1.33 3.75
C GLU A 269 -15.48 0.18 2.80
N MET A 270 -14.83 -0.97 2.97
CA MET A 270 -15.25 -2.18 2.27
C MET A 270 -16.62 -2.67 2.79
N PRO A 271 -17.50 -3.21 1.91
CA PRO A 271 -18.75 -3.81 2.33
C PRO A 271 -18.52 -5.12 3.13
N PRO A 272 -19.58 -5.66 3.77
CA PRO A 272 -19.59 -7.03 4.28
C PRO A 272 -19.01 -8.02 3.25
N ASN A 273 -18.19 -9.00 3.64
CA ASN A 273 -17.91 -9.51 4.99
C ASN A 273 -16.92 -8.70 5.83
N ALA A 274 -16.35 -7.59 5.32
CA ALA A 274 -15.46 -6.73 6.10
C ALA A 274 -16.21 -5.94 7.18
N GLN A 275 -15.56 -5.65 8.31
CA GLN A 275 -16.19 -4.96 9.44
C GLN A 275 -16.23 -3.43 9.33
N GLY A 276 -15.97 -2.86 8.16
CA GLY A 276 -15.85 -1.40 7.99
C GLY A 276 -17.16 -0.66 8.28
N ILE A 277 -18.28 -1.36 8.09
CA ILE A 277 -19.62 -0.88 8.47
C ILE A 277 -19.72 -0.46 9.95
N THR A 278 -18.91 -1.03 10.85
CA THR A 278 -18.86 -0.61 12.26
C THR A 278 -18.42 0.84 12.41
N ALA A 279 -17.39 1.26 11.67
CA ALA A 279 -16.90 2.65 11.73
C ALA A 279 -17.94 3.62 11.18
N LEU A 280 -18.59 3.26 10.07
CA LEU A 280 -19.63 4.08 9.45
C LEU A 280 -20.89 4.21 10.35
N LEU A 281 -21.29 3.13 11.02
CA LEU A 281 -22.36 3.15 12.03
C LEU A 281 -22.00 4.10 13.18
N ALA A 282 -20.80 3.98 13.72
CA ALA A 282 -20.34 4.81 14.82
C ALA A 282 -20.31 6.30 14.42
N LEU A 283 -19.80 6.63 13.24
CA LEU A 283 -19.81 8.01 12.73
C LEU A 283 -21.24 8.56 12.58
N ASN A 284 -22.18 7.76 12.06
CA ASN A 284 -23.58 8.18 11.97
C ASN A 284 -24.22 8.44 13.34
N ILE A 285 -23.90 7.63 14.34
CA ILE A 285 -24.37 7.86 15.71
C ILE A 285 -23.73 9.16 16.25
N LEU A 286 -22.42 9.32 16.09
CA LEU A 286 -21.64 10.44 16.62
C LEU A 286 -21.96 11.79 15.97
N GLU A 287 -22.43 11.81 14.72
CA GLU A 287 -22.78 13.04 13.99
C GLU A 287 -23.88 13.87 14.67
N GLY A 288 -24.69 13.26 15.54
CA GLY A 288 -25.70 13.99 16.32
C GLY A 288 -25.21 14.56 17.65
N PHE A 289 -23.92 14.46 17.96
CA PHE A 289 -23.31 15.03 19.17
C PHE A 289 -22.35 16.17 18.79
N ASP A 290 -22.22 17.16 19.66
CA ASP A 290 -21.24 18.24 19.50
C ASP A 290 -19.83 17.77 19.93
N ILE A 291 -19.23 16.90 19.11
CA ILE A 291 -17.89 16.35 19.37
C ILE A 291 -16.83 17.46 19.38
N GLN A 292 -16.98 18.47 18.53
CA GLN A 292 -16.06 19.61 18.44
C GLN A 292 -16.10 20.49 19.70
N GLY A 293 -17.27 20.63 20.33
CA GLY A 293 -17.44 21.34 21.59
C GLY A 293 -16.90 20.60 22.82
N MET A 294 -16.71 19.28 22.74
CA MET A 294 -16.14 18.47 23.81
C MET A 294 -14.62 18.67 23.92
N THR A 295 -14.08 18.61 25.14
CA THR A 295 -12.62 18.58 25.33
C THR A 295 -12.07 17.21 24.90
N HIS A 296 -11.09 17.21 23.98
CA HIS A 296 -10.44 15.99 23.49
C HIS A 296 -9.94 15.11 24.64
N ASN A 297 -10.23 13.80 24.57
CA ASN A 297 -9.89 12.81 25.61
C ASN A 297 -10.40 13.14 27.03
N SER A 298 -11.42 14.00 27.17
CA SER A 298 -12.19 14.11 28.41
C SER A 298 -13.05 12.87 28.66
N SER A 299 -13.54 12.71 29.89
CA SER A 299 -14.45 11.61 30.25
C SER A 299 -15.75 11.64 29.45
N GLU A 300 -16.33 12.82 29.21
CA GLU A 300 -17.51 13.01 28.36
C GLU A 300 -17.26 12.57 26.92
N TYR A 301 -16.15 13.03 26.31
CA TYR A 301 -15.75 12.65 24.97
C TYR A 301 -15.56 11.13 24.86
N LEU A 302 -14.74 10.54 25.74
CA LEU A 302 -14.45 9.12 25.69
C LEU A 302 -15.71 8.28 25.95
N HIS A 303 -16.54 8.65 26.93
CA HIS A 303 -17.79 7.98 27.21
C HIS A 303 -18.70 7.93 25.97
N THR A 304 -18.90 9.07 25.31
CA THR A 304 -19.74 9.18 24.11
C THR A 304 -19.25 8.27 22.99
N LEU A 305 -17.93 8.28 22.73
CA LEU A 305 -17.32 7.43 21.70
C LEU A 305 -17.39 5.95 22.06
N ILE A 306 -17.14 5.58 23.32
CA ILE A 306 -17.20 4.20 23.81
C ILE A 306 -18.61 3.63 23.61
N GLU A 307 -19.65 4.38 23.99
CA GLU A 307 -21.04 3.92 23.88
C GLU A 307 -21.48 3.81 22.41
N ALA A 308 -21.14 4.79 21.58
CA ALA A 308 -21.45 4.75 20.15
C ALA A 308 -20.77 3.57 19.44
N LEU A 309 -19.49 3.30 19.74
CA LEU A 309 -18.77 2.15 19.19
C LEU A 309 -19.31 0.83 19.75
N SER A 310 -19.69 0.76 21.01
CA SER A 310 -20.28 -0.44 21.62
C SER A 310 -21.59 -0.84 20.92
N LEU A 311 -22.48 0.13 20.68
CA LEU A 311 -23.72 -0.09 19.92
C LEU A 311 -23.43 -0.53 18.48
N SER A 312 -22.44 0.09 17.84
CA SER A 312 -22.05 -0.22 16.46
C SER A 312 -21.45 -1.64 16.34
N PHE A 313 -20.65 -2.06 17.32
CA PHE A 313 -20.14 -3.44 17.38
C PHE A 313 -21.25 -4.44 17.61
N ALA A 314 -22.19 -4.17 18.52
CA ALA A 314 -23.32 -5.06 18.77
C ALA A 314 -24.11 -5.35 17.47
N ASP A 315 -24.38 -4.32 16.67
CA ASP A 315 -25.04 -4.48 15.38
C ASP A 315 -24.17 -5.21 14.36
N THR A 316 -22.91 -4.82 14.24
CA THR A 316 -22.01 -5.41 13.24
C THR A 316 -21.78 -6.90 13.53
N LEU A 317 -21.56 -7.28 14.78
CA LEU A 317 -21.29 -8.67 15.17
C LEU A 317 -22.45 -9.60 14.81
N TRP A 318 -23.68 -9.10 14.89
CA TRP A 318 -24.86 -9.88 14.52
C TRP A 318 -25.09 -9.90 13.01
N TYR A 319 -25.11 -8.74 12.36
CA TYR A 319 -25.56 -8.62 10.97
C TYR A 319 -24.46 -8.82 9.92
N ASN A 320 -23.18 -8.59 10.24
CA ASN A 320 -22.10 -8.68 9.26
C ASN A 320 -21.75 -10.14 8.94
N ALA A 321 -21.95 -10.53 7.68
CA ALA A 321 -21.69 -11.87 7.17
C ALA A 321 -21.37 -11.80 5.66
N ASP A 322 -21.05 -12.94 5.06
CA ASP A 322 -20.84 -13.05 3.61
C ASP A 322 -22.13 -12.70 2.83
N PRO A 323 -22.12 -11.61 2.03
CA PRO A 323 -23.29 -11.18 1.28
C PRO A 323 -23.69 -12.15 0.15
N SER A 324 -22.81 -13.08 -0.24
CA SER A 324 -23.14 -14.13 -1.22
C SER A 324 -24.01 -15.25 -0.63
N LYS A 325 -24.11 -15.33 0.70
CA LYS A 325 -24.89 -16.33 1.43
C LYS A 325 -26.05 -15.74 2.22
N VAL A 326 -25.87 -14.52 2.75
CA VAL A 326 -26.86 -13.86 3.62
C VAL A 326 -27.14 -12.45 3.14
N LYS A 327 -28.41 -12.03 3.19
CA LYS A 327 -28.80 -10.64 2.89
C LYS A 327 -28.48 -9.73 4.09
N VAL A 328 -27.36 -9.02 4.03
CA VAL A 328 -26.97 -8.03 5.04
C VAL A 328 -27.74 -6.70 4.81
N PRO A 329 -28.45 -6.14 5.80
CA PRO A 329 -29.28 -4.93 5.63
C PRO A 329 -28.46 -3.63 5.69
N VAL A 330 -27.41 -3.52 4.85
CA VAL A 330 -26.43 -2.41 4.89
C VAL A 330 -27.09 -1.02 4.81
N SER A 331 -28.03 -0.82 3.88
CA SER A 331 -28.70 0.48 3.71
C SER A 331 -29.54 0.88 4.91
N GLY A 332 -30.21 -0.09 5.55
CA GLY A 332 -30.97 0.15 6.78
C GLY A 332 -30.06 0.51 7.95
N LEU A 333 -28.97 -0.25 8.13
CA LEU A 333 -27.98 -0.01 9.17
C LEU A 333 -27.32 1.37 9.03
N LEU A 334 -26.96 1.78 7.80
CA LEU A 334 -26.30 3.05 7.55
C LEU A 334 -27.26 4.25 7.39
N SER A 335 -28.56 4.08 7.60
CA SER A 335 -29.52 5.18 7.55
C SER A 335 -29.36 6.13 8.74
N LYS A 336 -29.56 7.43 8.50
CA LYS A 336 -29.47 8.46 9.56
C LYS A 336 -30.61 8.29 10.58
N GLU A 337 -31.76 7.80 10.14
CA GLU A 337 -32.91 7.48 11.00
C GLU A 337 -32.60 6.34 11.97
N TYR A 338 -31.91 5.29 11.51
CA TYR A 338 -31.48 4.19 12.37
C TYR A 338 -30.43 4.65 13.38
N ALA A 339 -29.46 5.46 12.94
CA ALA A 339 -28.47 6.04 13.84
C ALA A 339 -29.10 6.94 14.91
N ALA A 340 -30.13 7.73 14.57
CA ALA A 340 -30.89 8.51 15.54
C ALA A 340 -31.56 7.63 16.59
N LYS A 341 -32.14 6.49 16.20
CA LYS A 341 -32.71 5.50 17.15
C LYS A 341 -31.65 4.88 18.05
N ARG A 342 -30.47 4.55 17.52
CA ARG A 342 -29.36 4.02 18.33
C ARG A 342 -28.85 5.06 19.31
N ARG A 343 -28.77 6.32 18.90
CA ARG A 343 -28.31 7.44 19.73
C ARG A 343 -29.15 7.62 21.00
N THR A 344 -30.47 7.37 20.96
CA THR A 344 -31.32 7.51 22.15
C THR A 344 -31.00 6.51 23.26
N LEU A 345 -30.21 5.47 22.98
CA LEU A 345 -29.77 4.49 23.96
C LEU A 345 -28.58 4.99 24.79
N ILE A 346 -27.82 5.97 24.28
CA ILE A 346 -26.64 6.51 24.96
C ILE A 346 -27.10 7.45 26.08
N ALA A 347 -26.86 7.06 27.32
CA ALA A 347 -27.16 7.88 28.49
C ALA A 347 -25.98 8.81 28.82
N PRO A 348 -26.18 10.12 29.11
CA PRO A 348 -25.07 11.06 29.31
C PRO A 348 -24.17 10.78 30.53
N HIS A 349 -24.70 10.06 31.54
CA HIS A 349 -24.07 9.92 32.86
C HIS A 349 -24.03 8.47 33.37
N SER A 350 -24.26 7.48 32.51
CA SER A 350 -24.18 6.07 32.90
C SER A 350 -24.01 5.17 31.67
N GLN A 351 -23.37 4.03 31.86
CA GLN A 351 -23.26 3.01 30.81
C GLN A 351 -24.65 2.47 30.41
N THR A 352 -24.91 2.35 29.10
CA THR A 352 -26.18 1.88 28.51
C THR A 352 -26.59 0.48 29.01
N LEU A 353 -25.63 -0.37 29.37
CA LEU A 353 -25.88 -1.72 29.90
C LEU A 353 -26.53 -1.72 31.30
N SER A 354 -26.40 -0.64 32.08
CA SER A 354 -27.01 -0.53 33.42
C SER A 354 -28.51 -0.20 33.34
N SER A 355 -28.93 0.60 32.35
CA SER A 355 -30.31 1.08 32.21
C SER A 355 -31.26 0.04 31.60
N VAL A 356 -30.77 -0.92 30.81
CA VAL A 356 -31.60 -2.01 30.26
C VAL A 356 -31.99 -3.02 31.35
N VAL A 357 -31.08 -3.38 32.25
CA VAL A 357 -31.35 -4.30 33.37
C VAL A 357 -32.39 -3.71 34.34
N VAL A 358 -32.33 -2.40 34.61
CA VAL A 358 -33.30 -1.70 35.46
C VAL A 358 -34.68 -1.66 34.80
N GLY A 359 -34.75 -1.46 33.47
CA GLY A 359 -36.01 -1.52 32.71
C GLY A 359 -36.61 -2.93 32.66
N LEU A 360 -35.79 -3.97 32.52
CA LEU A 360 -36.23 -5.37 32.47
C LEU A 360 -36.78 -5.83 33.83
N LEU A 361 -36.17 -5.42 34.93
CA LEU A 361 -36.67 -5.70 36.28
C LEU A 361 -38.02 -5.04 36.54
N ALA A 362 -38.24 -3.82 36.03
CA ALA A 362 -39.53 -3.14 36.11
C ALA A 362 -40.60 -3.83 35.26
N LEU A 363 -40.24 -4.33 34.05
CA LEU A 363 -41.16 -5.07 33.17
C LEU A 363 -41.52 -6.45 33.75
N LEU A 364 -40.54 -7.17 34.32
CA LEU A 364 -40.75 -8.45 35.01
C LEU A 364 -41.65 -8.29 36.24
N ALA A 365 -41.49 -7.20 37.00
CA ALA A 365 -42.38 -6.87 38.11
C ALA A 365 -43.82 -6.60 37.64
N LEU A 366 -43.99 -5.91 36.51
CA LEU A 366 -45.32 -5.63 35.93
C LEU A 366 -45.99 -6.91 35.40
N LEU A 367 -45.22 -7.78 34.73
CA LEU A 367 -45.69 -9.07 34.23
C LEU A 367 -46.07 -10.03 35.38
N ALA A 368 -45.29 -10.03 36.47
CA ALA A 368 -45.63 -10.79 37.67
C ALA A 368 -46.94 -10.30 38.32
N LEU A 369 -47.18 -8.98 38.35
CA LEU A 369 -48.43 -8.40 38.85
C LEU A 369 -49.64 -8.77 37.97
N LEU A 370 -49.48 -8.74 36.65
CA LEU A 370 -50.52 -9.16 35.69
C LEU A 370 -50.83 -10.65 35.78
N ALA A 371 -49.81 -11.49 35.96
CA ALA A 371 -49.99 -12.93 36.18
C ALA A 371 -50.73 -13.22 37.49
N LEU A 372 -50.47 -12.45 38.56
CA LEU A 372 -51.18 -12.57 39.84
C LEU A 372 -52.66 -12.19 39.71
N LEU A 373 -52.97 -11.12 38.97
CA LEU A 373 -54.34 -10.69 38.69
C LEU A 373 -55.10 -11.71 37.82
N ALA A 374 -54.43 -12.31 36.82
CA ALA A 374 -55.00 -13.36 36.00
C ALA A 374 -55.28 -14.64 36.81
N LEU A 375 -54.39 -15.00 37.75
CA LEU A 375 -54.57 -16.15 38.65
C LEU A 375 -55.77 -15.92 39.59
N LEU A 376 -55.94 -14.71 40.12
CA LEU A 376 -57.09 -14.35 40.95
C LEU A 376 -58.40 -14.40 40.16
N ALA A 377 -58.40 -13.94 38.90
CA ALA A 377 -59.56 -14.04 38.02
C ALA A 377 -59.90 -15.51 37.67
N LEU A 378 -58.89 -16.36 37.45
CA LEU A 378 -59.08 -17.79 37.19
C LEU A 378 -59.66 -18.51 38.42
N LEU A 379 -59.19 -18.18 39.62
CA LEU A 379 -59.72 -18.72 40.87
C LEU A 379 -61.18 -18.29 41.10
N ALA A 380 -61.52 -17.04 40.78
CA ALA A 380 -62.91 -16.57 40.82
C ALA A 380 -63.81 -17.30 39.81
N LEU A 381 -63.30 -17.57 38.59
CA LEU A 381 -64.00 -18.33 37.56
C LEU A 381 -64.20 -19.80 37.96
N LEU A 382 -63.19 -20.42 38.56
CA LEU A 382 -63.27 -21.78 39.08
C LEU A 382 -64.26 -21.89 40.25
N ALA A 383 -64.31 -20.90 41.14
CA ALA A 383 -65.31 -20.82 42.19
C ALA A 383 -66.74 -20.69 41.61
N LEU A 384 -66.91 -19.88 40.55
CA LEU A 384 -68.19 -19.75 39.85
C LEU A 384 -68.62 -21.05 39.15
N LEU A 385 -67.68 -21.74 38.51
CA LEU A 385 -67.91 -23.03 37.85
C LEU A 385 -68.22 -24.13 38.88
N ALA A 386 -67.57 -24.13 40.04
CA ALA A 386 -67.88 -25.05 41.13
C ALA A 386 -69.28 -24.78 41.69
N LEU A 387 -69.70 -23.52 41.80
CA LEU A 387 -71.06 -23.15 42.21
C LEU A 387 -72.11 -23.62 41.19
N LEU A 388 -71.83 -23.44 39.89
CA LEU A 388 -72.70 -23.90 38.80
C LEU A 388 -72.77 -25.42 38.74
N ALA A 389 -71.65 -26.13 38.97
CA ALA A 389 -71.62 -27.58 39.05
C ALA A 389 -72.39 -28.10 40.28
N LEU A 390 -72.33 -27.41 41.42
CA LEU A 390 -73.11 -27.75 42.61
C LEU A 390 -74.62 -27.58 42.34
N LEU A 391 -75.01 -26.50 41.66
CA LEU A 391 -76.40 -26.27 41.25
C LEU A 391 -76.89 -27.32 40.24
N ALA A 392 -76.03 -27.73 39.30
CA ALA A 392 -76.34 -28.79 38.35
C ALA A 392 -76.43 -30.18 39.03
N LEU A 393 -75.59 -30.45 40.03
CA LEU A 393 -75.62 -31.70 40.80
C LEU A 393 -76.88 -31.78 41.67
N LEU A 394 -77.32 -30.66 42.26
CA LEU A 394 -78.59 -30.57 42.99
C LEU A 394 -79.79 -30.79 42.06
N ALA A 395 -79.74 -30.29 40.83
CA ALA A 395 -80.77 -30.54 39.81
C ALA A 395 -80.78 -32.00 39.32
N LEU A 396 -79.61 -32.64 39.24
CA LEU A 396 -79.48 -34.05 38.83
C LEU A 396 -79.92 -35.03 39.94
N LEU A 397 -79.66 -34.70 41.21
CA LEU A 397 -80.10 -35.48 42.37
C LEU A 397 -81.64 -35.43 42.56
N ALA A 398 -82.30 -34.36 42.10
CA ALA A 398 -83.76 -34.27 42.05
C ALA A 398 -84.40 -35.16 40.96
N LEU A 399 -83.63 -35.58 39.95
CA LEU A 399 -84.11 -36.38 38.80
C LEU A 399 -83.83 -37.89 38.93
N LEU A 400 -82.98 -38.33 39.86
CA LEU A 400 -82.54 -39.74 39.97
C LEU A 400 -82.93 -40.44 41.29
N ALA A 401 -83.74 -39.81 42.15
CA ALA A 401 -84.34 -40.46 43.33
C ALA A 401 -85.72 -41.09 43.02
N GLY A 402 -85.82 -41.80 41.89
CA GLY A 402 -86.94 -42.65 41.51
C GLY A 402 -86.49 -44.08 41.22
N SER A 403 -86.70 -44.97 42.21
CA SER A 403 -86.73 -46.46 42.16
C SER A 403 -85.45 -47.28 41.88
N ALA A 404 -84.73 -47.59 42.98
CA ALA A 404 -84.53 -48.90 43.64
C ALA A 404 -84.06 -50.20 42.90
N GLY A 405 -82.96 -50.77 43.45
CA GLY A 405 -82.69 -52.22 43.71
C GLY A 405 -81.89 -53.00 42.64
N SER A 406 -80.91 -53.88 42.91
CA SER A 406 -80.33 -54.43 44.15
C SER A 406 -78.99 -55.19 43.87
N ALA A 407 -78.09 -55.16 44.88
CA ALA A 407 -77.14 -56.15 45.43
C ALA A 407 -76.10 -56.99 44.63
N GLY A 408 -74.88 -57.01 45.20
CA GLY A 408 -73.85 -58.07 45.14
C GLY A 408 -72.60 -57.77 44.27
N SER A 409 -71.33 -58.02 44.61
CA SER A 409 -70.56 -58.25 45.85
C SER A 409 -69.06 -58.35 45.46
N ALA A 410 -68.16 -57.73 46.24
CA ALA A 410 -66.75 -58.09 46.53
C ALA A 410 -65.67 -58.24 45.41
N GLY A 411 -64.48 -57.65 45.66
CA GLY A 411 -63.20 -58.33 45.35
C GLY A 411 -62.05 -57.56 44.68
N SER A 412 -61.30 -56.79 45.48
CA SER A 412 -59.82 -56.60 45.47
C SER A 412 -58.98 -56.33 44.19
N ALA A 413 -58.25 -55.20 44.27
CA ALA A 413 -56.78 -55.02 44.13
C ALA A 413 -56.05 -55.24 42.78
N GLY A 414 -55.15 -54.29 42.46
CA GLY A 414 -53.85 -54.60 41.85
C GLY A 414 -53.42 -53.82 40.59
N SER A 415 -52.68 -52.73 40.81
CA SER A 415 -51.44 -52.32 40.12
C SER A 415 -51.27 -52.30 38.58
N ALA A 416 -50.81 -51.11 38.13
CA ALA A 416 -49.63 -50.85 37.28
C ALA A 416 -49.63 -51.21 35.78
N GLY A 417 -49.07 -50.28 34.98
CA GLY A 417 -48.24 -50.65 33.83
C GLY A 417 -48.58 -50.03 32.47
N SER A 418 -47.92 -48.90 32.18
CA SER A 418 -47.10 -48.66 30.98
C SER A 418 -47.66 -48.81 29.55
N ALA A 419 -47.44 -47.72 28.80
CA ALA A 419 -46.66 -47.62 27.55
C ALA A 419 -47.26 -47.97 26.18
N GLY A 420 -46.86 -47.11 25.22
CA GLY A 420 -46.81 -47.36 23.77
C GLY A 420 -48.03 -46.80 23.02
N SER A 421 -47.92 -46.19 21.84
CA SER A 421 -46.78 -45.99 20.96
C SER A 421 -47.22 -45.18 19.71
N ALA A 422 -46.25 -44.49 19.11
CA ALA A 422 -46.03 -44.34 17.66
C ALA A 422 -47.06 -43.64 16.74
N GLY A 423 -46.55 -42.63 16.01
CA GLY A 423 -46.34 -42.82 14.57
C GLY A 423 -46.98 -41.83 13.59
N SER A 424 -46.10 -41.06 12.90
CA SER A 424 -46.22 -40.56 11.51
C SER A 424 -47.30 -39.50 11.19
N ALA A 425 -47.27 -38.68 10.14
CA ALA A 425 -46.29 -38.08 9.21
C ALA A 425 -47.14 -37.15 8.29
N GLY A 426 -46.58 -36.09 7.71
CA GLY A 426 -47.11 -35.51 6.45
C GLY A 426 -47.42 -34.00 6.39
N SER A 427 -46.44 -33.25 5.86
CA SER A 427 -46.48 -32.23 4.79
C SER A 427 -47.38 -30.96 4.82
N ALA A 428 -46.66 -29.83 4.66
CA ALA A 428 -46.81 -28.74 3.66
C ALA A 428 -47.93 -27.68 3.78
N GLY A 429 -47.54 -26.40 3.66
CA GLY A 429 -48.41 -25.33 3.14
C GLY A 429 -48.29 -23.93 3.76
N SER A 430 -47.28 -23.17 3.31
CA SER A 430 -47.18 -21.70 3.13
C SER A 430 -48.01 -20.65 3.91
N ALA A 431 -47.27 -19.58 4.25
CA ALA A 431 -47.58 -18.15 4.09
C ALA A 431 -48.07 -17.32 5.30
N GLY A 432 -47.15 -16.46 5.77
CA GLY A 432 -47.41 -15.03 5.94
C GLY A 432 -47.91 -14.56 7.30
N SER A 433 -47.03 -13.97 8.11
CA SER A 433 -47.20 -12.60 8.60
C SER A 433 -46.01 -12.17 9.46
N ALA A 434 -45.74 -10.87 9.40
CA ALA A 434 -44.68 -10.14 10.06
C ALA A 434 -44.52 -10.51 11.55
N GLY A 435 -43.43 -11.21 11.87
CA GLY A 435 -43.03 -11.52 13.24
C GLY A 435 -42.10 -10.44 13.77
N ALA A 436 -42.53 -9.80 14.85
CA ALA A 436 -41.82 -8.78 15.60
C ALA A 436 -40.34 -9.15 15.89
N LEU A 437 -39.47 -8.16 15.71
CA LEU A 437 -38.08 -8.17 16.16
C LEU A 437 -38.04 -8.39 17.68
N GLY A 438 -37.82 -9.65 18.08
CA GLY A 438 -37.57 -10.04 19.46
C GLY A 438 -36.30 -9.38 19.97
N SER A 439 -36.38 -8.83 21.18
CA SER A 439 -35.27 -8.30 21.96
C SER A 439 -34.24 -9.39 22.24
N TYR A 440 -33.00 -9.21 21.76
CA TYR A 440 -31.86 -10.03 22.15
C TYR A 440 -30.71 -9.15 22.63
N GLU A 441 -30.30 -9.38 23.88
CA GLU A 441 -29.06 -8.85 24.46
C GLU A 441 -27.88 -9.76 24.10
N ARG A 442 -26.72 -9.12 23.86
CA ARG A 442 -25.33 -9.62 23.72
C ARG A 442 -24.78 -9.76 22.30
N GLY A 443 -24.04 -8.72 21.91
CA GLY A 443 -22.89 -8.80 21.00
C GLY A 443 -21.65 -8.37 21.78
N SER A 444 -20.72 -9.29 22.02
CA SER A 444 -19.41 -8.98 22.58
C SER A 444 -18.36 -9.40 21.54
N PRO A 445 -17.50 -8.48 21.08
CA PRO A 445 -16.53 -8.79 20.03
C PRO A 445 -15.55 -9.86 20.50
N PHE A 446 -14.93 -10.61 19.57
CA PHE A 446 -13.88 -11.61 19.82
C PHE A 446 -12.67 -11.38 18.89
N SER A 447 -11.64 -10.65 19.34
CA SER A 447 -10.21 -10.80 18.97
C SER A 447 -9.30 -9.57 19.07
N CYS A 448 -8.06 -9.80 19.48
CA CYS A 448 -6.92 -8.96 19.13
C CYS A 448 -6.11 -9.67 18.01
N SER A 449 -5.93 -8.99 16.87
CA SER A 449 -5.23 -9.53 15.69
C SER A 449 -4.05 -8.63 15.32
N ASP A 450 -2.93 -9.27 14.97
CA ASP A 450 -1.78 -8.61 14.37
C ASP A 450 -2.01 -8.56 12.85
N THR A 451 -2.13 -7.34 12.32
CA THR A 451 -2.44 -7.02 10.91
C THR A 451 -1.43 -5.99 10.44
N VAL A 452 -1.12 -5.89 9.14
CA VAL A 452 -0.37 -4.73 8.61
C VAL A 452 -1.28 -3.88 7.72
N TYR A 453 -1.23 -2.57 7.92
CA TYR A 453 -1.90 -1.55 7.11
C TYR A 453 -0.85 -0.62 6.49
N PHE A 454 -1.10 -0.16 5.27
CA PHE A 454 -0.27 0.85 4.62
C PHE A 454 -1.06 1.68 3.60
N SER A 455 -0.55 2.88 3.35
CA SER A 455 -1.17 3.90 2.51
C SER A 455 -0.16 4.39 1.47
N VAL A 456 -0.61 4.49 0.22
CA VAL A 456 0.21 4.99 -0.90
C VAL A 456 -0.58 6.02 -1.69
N VAL A 457 0.07 7.15 -2.01
CA VAL A 457 -0.44 8.14 -2.97
C VAL A 457 0.63 8.43 -4.01
N ASP A 458 0.27 8.44 -5.29
CA ASP A 458 1.19 8.71 -6.40
C ASP A 458 1.17 10.18 -6.88
N ALA A 459 2.02 10.48 -7.86
CA ALA A 459 2.16 11.84 -8.40
C ALA A 459 0.93 12.30 -9.19
N GLN A 460 0.09 11.37 -9.66
CA GLN A 460 -1.17 11.65 -10.34
C GLN A 460 -2.32 11.86 -9.34
N GLY A 461 -2.07 11.61 -8.05
CA GLY A 461 -3.04 11.73 -6.97
C GLY A 461 -3.87 10.48 -6.73
N ASN A 462 -3.60 9.37 -7.44
CA ASN A 462 -4.29 8.12 -7.12
C ASN A 462 -3.82 7.65 -5.75
N ALA A 463 -4.74 7.03 -5.00
CA ALA A 463 -4.44 6.53 -3.67
C ALA A 463 -4.83 5.06 -3.55
N CYS A 464 -4.05 4.31 -2.78
CA CYS A 464 -4.34 2.94 -2.44
C CYS A 464 -4.23 2.75 -0.92
N SER A 465 -5.38 2.48 -0.29
CA SER A 465 -5.51 2.09 1.11
C SER A 465 -5.57 0.58 1.14
N PHE A 466 -4.54 -0.09 1.65
CA PHE A 466 -4.38 -1.53 1.49
C PHE A 466 -3.92 -2.19 2.78
N ILE A 467 -4.39 -3.42 2.99
CA ILE A 467 -4.26 -4.09 4.29
C ILE A 467 -4.24 -5.60 4.10
N ASN A 468 -3.32 -6.28 4.79
CA ASN A 468 -3.08 -7.72 4.70
C ASN A 468 -2.94 -8.31 6.11
N SER A 469 -3.45 -9.52 6.33
CA SER A 469 -3.26 -10.19 7.63
C SER A 469 -3.48 -11.69 7.60
N ASN A 470 -2.72 -12.39 8.46
CA ASN A 470 -2.90 -13.80 8.82
C ASN A 470 -3.95 -14.02 9.94
N TYR A 471 -4.73 -12.99 10.26
CA TYR A 471 -5.58 -12.87 11.43
C TYR A 471 -4.77 -12.77 12.73
N GLN A 472 -4.59 -13.86 13.48
CA GLN A 472 -3.85 -13.76 14.75
C GLN A 472 -2.40 -14.12 14.56
N SER A 473 -1.52 -13.15 14.73
CA SER A 473 -0.07 -13.36 14.73
C SER A 473 0.42 -14.16 13.49
N PHE A 474 1.08 -15.31 13.68
CA PHE A 474 1.47 -16.21 12.57
C PHE A 474 0.33 -17.04 11.97
N GLY A 475 -0.92 -16.78 12.35
CA GLY A 475 -2.10 -17.55 11.98
C GLY A 475 -2.16 -18.87 12.74
N THR A 476 -2.33 -19.97 12.03
CA THR A 476 -2.26 -21.33 12.60
C THR A 476 -0.83 -21.72 13.00
N GLY A 477 0.18 -21.00 12.50
CA GLY A 477 1.59 -21.36 12.58
C GLY A 477 2.03 -22.36 11.51
N LEU A 478 1.11 -23.04 10.83
CA LEU A 478 1.44 -24.03 9.80
C LEU A 478 2.19 -23.37 8.63
N VAL A 479 3.31 -23.97 8.25
CA VAL A 479 4.15 -23.53 7.11
C VAL A 479 4.10 -24.60 6.01
N PRO A 480 3.61 -24.26 4.80
CA PRO A 480 3.67 -25.18 3.66
C PRO A 480 5.12 -25.46 3.25
N GLU A 481 5.41 -26.74 2.95
CA GLU A 481 6.76 -27.21 2.62
C GLU A 481 7.40 -26.37 1.50
N GLY A 482 8.62 -25.85 1.77
CA GLY A 482 9.42 -25.12 0.78
C GLY A 482 8.80 -23.81 0.28
N CYS A 483 7.83 -23.25 1.00
CA CYS A 483 7.11 -22.04 0.60
C CYS A 483 7.48 -20.79 1.42
N GLY A 484 7.91 -20.95 2.68
CA GLY A 484 8.45 -19.86 3.51
C GLY A 484 7.42 -18.82 3.99
N PHE A 485 6.16 -19.21 4.16
CA PHE A 485 5.12 -18.35 4.77
C PHE A 485 4.19 -19.19 5.65
N THR A 486 3.47 -18.55 6.58
CA THR A 486 2.48 -19.23 7.42
C THR A 486 1.06 -19.11 6.89
N LEU A 487 0.21 -20.06 7.27
CA LEU A 487 -1.21 -20.08 6.94
C LEU A 487 -2.04 -19.38 8.00
N HIS A 488 -2.88 -18.45 7.56
CA HIS A 488 -3.80 -17.71 8.42
C HIS A 488 -4.85 -18.58 9.11
N ASN A 489 -5.46 -18.06 10.17
CA ASN A 489 -6.52 -18.74 10.93
C ASN A 489 -7.87 -18.01 10.87
N ARG A 490 -8.19 -17.35 9.75
CA ARG A 490 -9.38 -16.49 9.60
C ARG A 490 -10.71 -17.20 9.84
N GLY A 491 -10.80 -18.49 9.58
CA GLY A 491 -11.99 -19.30 9.82
C GLY A 491 -12.44 -19.31 11.29
N ALA A 492 -11.56 -18.95 12.24
CA ALA A 492 -11.94 -18.78 13.64
C ALA A 492 -12.98 -17.65 13.87
N ASN A 493 -13.18 -16.76 12.88
CA ASN A 493 -14.23 -15.76 12.94
C ASN A 493 -15.63 -16.30 12.60
N PHE A 494 -15.80 -17.56 12.18
CA PHE A 494 -17.13 -18.12 12.03
C PHE A 494 -17.80 -18.33 13.39
N SER A 495 -19.11 -18.11 13.44
CA SER A 495 -19.92 -18.60 14.55
C SER A 495 -20.19 -20.09 14.35
N LEU A 496 -20.18 -20.86 15.43
CA LEU A 496 -20.64 -22.26 15.42
C LEU A 496 -22.13 -22.41 15.75
N ARG A 497 -22.82 -21.29 16.02
CA ARG A 497 -24.24 -21.25 16.31
C ARG A 497 -25.08 -21.34 15.03
N PRO A 498 -25.99 -22.33 14.89
CA PRO A 498 -26.79 -22.52 13.68
C PRO A 498 -27.71 -21.35 13.30
N ASP A 499 -28.12 -20.53 14.27
CA ASP A 499 -29.01 -19.38 14.08
C ASP A 499 -28.28 -18.10 13.66
N HIS A 500 -26.95 -18.07 13.75
CA HIS A 500 -26.18 -16.86 13.53
C HIS A 500 -25.94 -16.59 12.03
N PRO A 501 -26.10 -15.35 11.53
CA PRO A 501 -25.85 -15.01 10.11
C PRO A 501 -24.45 -15.39 9.61
N ASN A 502 -23.45 -15.23 10.48
CA ASN A 502 -22.06 -15.62 10.22
C ASN A 502 -21.74 -17.07 10.68
N VAL A 503 -22.73 -17.96 10.70
CA VAL A 503 -22.50 -19.40 10.93
C VAL A 503 -21.55 -19.99 9.89
N LEU A 504 -20.71 -20.92 10.31
CA LEU A 504 -19.83 -21.69 9.43
C LEU A 504 -20.64 -22.46 8.38
N GLU A 505 -20.31 -22.24 7.11
CA GLU A 505 -20.90 -22.96 5.97
C GLU A 505 -19.85 -23.19 4.88
N PRO A 506 -20.00 -24.26 4.08
CA PRO A 506 -19.17 -24.51 2.91
C PRO A 506 -19.14 -23.33 1.94
N MET A 507 -17.94 -23.03 1.42
CA MET A 507 -17.72 -21.98 0.42
C MET A 507 -18.17 -20.58 0.86
N LYS A 508 -18.34 -20.35 2.16
CA LYS A 508 -18.68 -19.04 2.74
C LYS A 508 -17.40 -18.33 3.18
N ARG A 509 -17.39 -17.01 3.13
CA ARG A 509 -16.34 -16.17 3.74
C ARG A 509 -16.68 -15.89 5.21
N PRO A 510 -15.71 -15.99 6.13
CA PRO A 510 -15.94 -15.62 7.53
C PRO A 510 -16.09 -14.10 7.67
N TYR A 511 -16.70 -13.65 8.76
CA TYR A 511 -16.59 -12.26 9.23
C TYR A 511 -15.12 -11.83 9.21
N HIS A 512 -14.85 -10.67 8.63
CA HIS A 512 -13.50 -10.23 8.39
C HIS A 512 -13.17 -8.96 9.16
N THR A 513 -12.08 -9.03 9.95
CA THR A 513 -11.67 -7.88 10.77
C THR A 513 -10.91 -6.82 9.99
N ILE A 514 -10.23 -7.21 8.92
CA ILE A 514 -9.44 -6.31 8.06
C ILE A 514 -10.34 -5.24 7.42
N ILE A 515 -9.98 -3.96 7.59
CA ILE A 515 -10.65 -2.83 6.93
C ILE A 515 -9.64 -1.78 6.42
N PRO A 516 -9.61 -1.47 5.11
CA PRO A 516 -8.97 -0.27 4.59
C PRO A 516 -9.94 0.92 4.61
N GLY A 517 -9.48 2.08 5.10
CA GLY A 517 -10.27 3.31 5.14
C GLY A 517 -9.89 4.30 4.02
N MET A 518 -10.87 5.03 3.51
CA MET A 518 -10.63 6.13 2.57
C MET A 518 -11.68 7.22 2.77
N SER A 519 -11.32 8.47 2.55
CA SER A 519 -12.27 9.58 2.69
C SER A 519 -12.08 10.63 1.61
N THR A 520 -13.19 11.20 1.17
CA THR A 520 -13.26 12.20 0.09
C THR A 520 -14.16 13.36 0.52
N HIS A 521 -13.84 14.56 0.06
CA HIS A 521 -14.75 15.70 0.19
C HIS A 521 -16.08 15.42 -0.52
N GLU A 522 -17.21 15.71 0.15
CA GLU A 522 -18.54 15.40 -0.36
C GLU A 522 -18.92 16.21 -1.60
N ASP A 523 -18.55 17.49 -1.61
CA ASP A 523 -18.86 18.46 -2.64
C ASP A 523 -18.05 18.26 -3.95
N THR A 524 -16.77 17.92 -3.81
CA THR A 524 -15.82 17.89 -4.93
C THR A 524 -15.43 16.47 -5.36
N GLY A 525 -15.66 15.47 -4.51
CA GLY A 525 -15.18 14.10 -4.67
C GLY A 525 -13.66 13.94 -4.53
N GLU A 526 -12.93 15.02 -4.19
CA GLU A 526 -11.47 14.98 -4.04
C GLU A 526 -11.06 14.15 -2.82
N LEU A 527 -9.95 13.43 -2.94
CA LEU A 527 -9.35 12.70 -1.83
C LEU A 527 -9.09 13.64 -0.64
N PHE A 528 -9.67 13.31 0.51
CA PHE A 528 -9.36 13.93 1.80
C PHE A 528 -8.24 13.14 2.49
N ALA A 529 -8.45 11.84 2.72
CA ALA A 529 -7.46 10.97 3.34
C ALA A 529 -7.47 9.52 2.79
N CYS A 530 -6.29 8.93 2.69
CA CYS A 530 -6.05 7.50 2.51
C CYS A 530 -5.47 6.97 3.83
N PHE A 531 -6.24 6.19 4.58
CA PHE A 531 -5.96 5.94 5.99
C PHE A 531 -6.38 4.56 6.48
N GLY A 532 -5.82 4.14 7.61
CA GLY A 532 -6.24 2.94 8.31
C GLY A 532 -5.46 2.75 9.60
N VAL A 533 -6.02 2.00 10.54
CA VAL A 533 -5.42 1.69 11.84
C VAL A 533 -5.48 0.20 12.08
N MET A 534 -4.36 -0.52 11.93
CA MET A 534 -4.34 -2.00 12.09
C MET A 534 -4.65 -2.44 13.52
N GLY A 535 -5.23 -3.64 13.73
CA GLY A 535 -5.39 -4.22 15.08
C GLY A 535 -6.66 -5.03 15.34
N GLY A 536 -7.12 -5.88 14.41
CA GLY A 536 -8.33 -6.68 14.62
C GLY A 536 -9.57 -5.82 14.90
N PHE A 537 -10.23 -6.04 16.04
CA PHE A 537 -11.39 -5.26 16.48
C PHE A 537 -11.06 -3.83 16.91
N MET A 538 -9.77 -3.47 17.06
CA MET A 538 -9.36 -2.07 17.21
C MET A 538 -9.55 -1.27 15.91
N GLN A 539 -9.62 -1.92 14.74
CA GLN A 539 -9.59 -1.18 13.47
C GLN A 539 -10.73 -0.16 13.32
N PRO A 540 -12.02 -0.49 13.51
CA PRO A 540 -13.08 0.53 13.43
C PRO A 540 -12.95 1.62 14.50
N GLN A 541 -12.52 1.24 15.71
CA GLN A 541 -12.33 2.16 16.83
C GLN A 541 -11.23 3.17 16.52
N GLY A 542 -10.14 2.69 15.93
CA GLY A 542 -9.02 3.51 15.46
C GLY A 542 -9.42 4.40 14.29
N HIS A 543 -10.16 3.87 13.30
CA HIS A 543 -10.65 4.64 12.16
C HIS A 543 -11.50 5.83 12.62
N VAL A 544 -12.46 5.61 13.52
CA VAL A 544 -13.27 6.68 14.11
C VAL A 544 -12.39 7.68 14.84
N GLN A 545 -11.55 7.23 15.78
CA GLN A 545 -10.70 8.13 16.58
C GLN A 545 -9.79 9.02 15.71
N VAL A 546 -9.11 8.47 14.69
CA VAL A 546 -8.21 9.27 13.85
C VAL A 546 -8.96 10.19 12.89
N LEU A 547 -10.16 9.80 12.44
CA LEU A 547 -11.00 10.67 11.61
C LEU A 547 -11.53 11.86 12.40
N LEU A 548 -12.06 11.65 13.60
CA LEU A 548 -12.53 12.74 14.46
C LEU A 548 -11.39 13.71 14.81
N ASN A 549 -10.20 13.17 15.09
CA ASN A 549 -9.00 13.98 15.31
C ASN A 549 -8.72 14.93 14.12
N MET A 550 -8.86 14.45 12.88
CA MET A 550 -8.62 15.26 11.69
C MET A 550 -9.79 16.18 11.31
N ILE A 551 -11.03 15.71 11.47
CA ILE A 551 -12.24 16.40 11.02
C ILE A 551 -12.72 17.42 12.06
N ASP A 552 -12.93 16.99 13.31
CA ASP A 552 -13.52 17.84 14.36
C ASP A 552 -12.45 18.66 15.11
N PHE A 553 -11.25 18.09 15.31
CA PHE A 553 -10.15 18.75 16.01
C PHE A 553 -9.08 19.35 15.10
N GLY A 554 -9.23 19.22 13.77
CA GLY A 554 -8.35 19.87 12.78
C GLY A 554 -6.89 19.43 12.81
N MET A 555 -6.60 18.27 13.39
CA MET A 555 -5.23 17.75 13.53
C MET A 555 -4.64 17.33 12.19
N ASP A 556 -3.32 17.48 12.03
CA ASP A 556 -2.61 16.90 10.89
C ASP A 556 -2.49 15.36 11.02
N PRO A 557 -2.14 14.63 9.94
CA PRO A 557 -2.05 13.17 9.95
C PRO A 557 -1.16 12.57 11.03
N GLN A 558 -0.05 13.23 11.38
CA GLN A 558 0.86 12.72 12.40
C GLN A 558 0.32 13.03 13.80
N GLN A 559 -0.20 14.24 14.02
CA GLN A 559 -0.87 14.59 15.27
C GLN A 559 -2.04 13.65 15.58
N ALA A 560 -2.90 13.37 14.59
CA ALA A 560 -4.04 12.48 14.74
C ALA A 560 -3.62 11.05 15.14
N LEU A 561 -2.46 10.57 14.66
CA LEU A 561 -1.90 9.27 15.02
C LEU A 561 -1.20 9.27 16.39
N ASP A 562 -0.56 10.38 16.76
CA ASP A 562 0.18 10.53 18.02
C ASP A 562 -0.76 10.57 19.23
N MET A 563 -2.01 11.02 19.07
CA MET A 563 -2.96 11.12 20.18
C MET A 563 -3.17 9.78 20.91
N PRO A 564 -3.27 9.79 22.25
CA PRO A 564 -3.64 8.62 23.04
C PRO A 564 -5.03 8.12 22.66
N ARG A 565 -5.18 6.80 22.59
CA ARG A 565 -6.42 6.13 22.17
C ARG A 565 -7.04 5.32 23.31
N PHE A 566 -8.30 4.97 23.13
CA PHE A 566 -8.93 3.89 23.89
C PHE A 566 -9.21 2.68 22.99
N CYS A 567 -9.41 1.53 23.62
CA CYS A 567 -9.81 0.30 22.94
C CYS A 567 -10.77 -0.49 23.83
N ILE A 568 -11.98 -0.76 23.35
CA ILE A 568 -12.94 -1.68 23.96
C ILE A 568 -12.47 -3.09 23.67
N GLN A 569 -12.12 -3.83 24.73
CA GLN A 569 -11.58 -5.16 24.61
C GLN A 569 -12.65 -6.20 24.30
N SER A 570 -12.23 -7.12 23.44
CA SER A 570 -13.00 -8.17 22.82
C SER A 570 -12.57 -9.57 23.28
N GLU A 571 -11.60 -9.72 24.20
CA GLU A 571 -11.11 -11.07 24.55
C GLU A 571 -10.78 -11.27 26.03
N GLY A 572 -10.80 -12.56 26.40
CA GLY A 572 -10.24 -13.09 27.64
C GLY A 572 -10.89 -12.52 28.90
N GLN A 573 -10.07 -12.36 29.94
CA GLN A 573 -10.50 -11.79 31.22
C GLN A 573 -10.90 -10.30 31.12
N GLY A 574 -10.69 -9.65 29.96
CA GLY A 574 -10.95 -8.23 29.71
C GLY A 574 -12.18 -7.95 28.84
N LEU A 575 -13.02 -8.95 28.55
CA LEU A 575 -14.21 -8.77 27.70
C LEU A 575 -15.12 -7.64 28.22
N GLY A 576 -15.36 -6.64 27.36
CA GLY A 576 -16.16 -5.45 27.70
C GLY A 576 -15.44 -4.42 28.56
N SER A 577 -14.15 -4.59 28.82
CA SER A 577 -13.30 -3.59 29.49
C SER A 577 -12.80 -2.54 28.50
N VAL A 578 -12.65 -1.31 28.97
CA VAL A 578 -12.13 -0.17 28.21
C VAL A 578 -10.67 0.02 28.58
N PHE A 579 -9.78 -0.24 27.62
CA PHE A 579 -8.35 -0.01 27.80
C PHE A 579 -8.06 1.45 27.46
N LEU A 580 -7.30 2.11 28.32
CA LEU A 580 -6.88 3.50 28.13
C LEU A 580 -5.36 3.57 28.05
N GLU A 581 -4.89 4.26 27.03
CA GLU A 581 -3.47 4.41 26.77
C GLU A 581 -2.81 5.41 27.72
N ASP A 582 -1.52 5.18 28.00
CA ASP A 582 -0.66 6.18 28.60
C ASP A 582 -0.72 7.51 27.82
N GLY A 583 -0.95 8.61 28.55
CA GLY A 583 -1.26 9.93 28.00
C GLY A 583 -2.71 10.40 28.22
N ILE A 584 -3.65 9.48 28.50
CA ILE A 584 -4.97 9.84 29.05
C ILE A 584 -4.82 10.04 30.55
N SER A 585 -5.39 11.09 31.13
CA SER A 585 -5.18 11.36 32.56
C SER A 585 -5.83 10.30 33.47
N GLY A 586 -5.19 9.97 34.59
CA GLY A 586 -5.77 9.07 35.60
C GLY A 586 -7.09 9.59 36.19
N LYS A 587 -7.30 10.92 36.17
CA LYS A 587 -8.59 11.54 36.53
C LYS A 587 -9.70 11.08 35.58
N VAL A 588 -9.46 11.14 34.28
CA VAL A 588 -10.43 10.70 33.25
C VAL A 588 -10.71 9.19 33.37
N ALA A 589 -9.68 8.37 33.62
CA ALA A 589 -9.86 6.94 33.84
C ALA A 589 -10.79 6.65 35.05
N LYS A 590 -10.63 7.42 36.13
CA LYS A 590 -11.49 7.34 37.31
C LYS A 590 -12.92 7.77 37.01
N GLU A 591 -13.10 8.90 36.35
CA GLU A 591 -14.43 9.41 35.96
C GLU A 591 -15.18 8.42 35.06
N LEU A 592 -14.49 7.80 34.10
CA LEU A 592 -15.08 6.74 33.27
C LEU A 592 -15.50 5.52 34.10
N SER A 593 -14.71 5.16 35.12
CA SER A 593 -15.07 4.08 36.04
C SER A 593 -16.30 4.44 36.89
N GLU A 594 -16.41 5.70 37.33
CA GLU A 594 -17.57 6.23 38.05
C GLU A 594 -18.83 6.25 37.17
N LEU A 595 -18.69 6.36 35.84
CA LEU A 595 -19.77 6.21 34.86
C LEU A 595 -20.17 4.75 34.59
N GLY A 596 -19.47 3.77 35.18
CA GLY A 596 -19.75 2.34 35.10
C GLY A 596 -18.84 1.55 34.14
N HIS A 597 -17.88 2.20 33.46
CA HIS A 597 -16.96 1.51 32.56
C HIS A 597 -15.94 0.66 33.32
N LYS A 598 -15.67 -0.55 32.84
CA LYS A 598 -14.58 -1.39 33.37
C LYS A 598 -13.24 -0.93 32.78
N VAL A 599 -12.58 0.03 33.42
CA VAL A 599 -11.38 0.66 32.87
C VAL A 599 -10.10 -0.12 33.23
N ALA A 600 -9.25 -0.36 32.24
CA ALA A 600 -7.86 -0.82 32.42
C ALA A 600 -6.89 0.31 32.04
N TYR A 601 -6.14 0.82 33.01
CA TYR A 601 -5.27 2.00 32.84
C TYR A 601 -4.08 1.96 33.82
N PRO A 602 -2.88 2.47 33.43
CA PRO A 602 -2.49 2.84 32.07
C PRO A 602 -1.95 1.63 31.31
N VAL A 603 -2.22 1.57 30.00
CA VAL A 603 -1.55 0.61 29.11
C VAL A 603 -0.31 1.27 28.53
N CYS A 604 0.87 0.73 28.86
CA CYS A 604 2.18 1.33 28.58
C CYS A 604 3.09 0.42 27.71
N GLY A 605 4.21 0.97 27.24
CA GLY A 605 5.26 0.20 26.55
C GLY A 605 4.76 -0.51 25.27
N HIS A 606 5.25 -1.72 25.00
CA HIS A 606 4.81 -2.51 23.85
C HIS A 606 3.35 -2.99 23.96
N ASN A 607 2.75 -3.01 25.17
CA ASN A 607 1.34 -3.34 25.33
C ASN A 607 0.41 -2.30 24.67
N ARG A 608 0.92 -1.10 24.36
CA ARG A 608 0.21 -0.09 23.57
C ARG A 608 -0.16 -0.56 22.15
N SER A 609 0.34 -1.70 21.69
CA SER A 609 -0.06 -2.29 20.41
C SER A 609 -1.55 -2.62 20.32
N VAL A 610 -2.23 -2.79 21.45
CA VAL A 610 -3.69 -3.00 21.51
C VAL A 610 -4.49 -1.81 20.95
N PHE A 611 -3.88 -0.62 20.88
CA PHE A 611 -4.47 0.59 20.29
C PHE A 611 -4.19 0.73 18.79
N GLY A 612 -3.65 -0.32 18.20
CA GLY A 612 -3.37 -0.38 16.79
C GLY A 612 -2.23 0.51 16.33
N ARG A 613 -1.90 0.40 15.05
CA ARG A 613 -0.84 1.17 14.39
C ARG A 613 -1.38 1.73 13.08
N GLY A 614 -1.57 3.04 13.01
CA GLY A 614 -2.14 3.70 11.84
C GLY A 614 -1.14 4.30 10.85
N GLN A 615 -1.58 4.42 9.60
CA GLN A 615 -0.87 5.13 8.54
C GLN A 615 -1.88 6.06 7.86
N ILE A 616 -1.48 7.30 7.57
CA ILE A 616 -2.40 8.28 7.00
C ILE A 616 -1.66 9.11 5.97
N ILE A 617 -2.26 9.30 4.79
CA ILE A 617 -1.84 10.30 3.81
C ILE A 617 -3.06 11.16 3.46
N THR A 618 -2.99 12.46 3.75
CA THR A 618 -4.01 13.44 3.35
C THR A 618 -3.53 14.27 2.18
N ARG A 619 -4.48 14.81 1.41
CA ARG A 619 -4.22 15.71 0.29
C ARG A 619 -4.81 17.09 0.60
N LYS A 620 -4.02 18.13 0.44
CA LYS A 620 -4.45 19.53 0.59
C LYS A 620 -3.97 20.35 -0.61
N LYS A 621 -4.78 21.29 -1.08
CA LYS A 621 -4.33 22.33 -2.02
C LYS A 621 -3.54 23.39 -1.26
N ALA A 622 -2.41 23.82 -1.79
CA ALA A 622 -1.61 24.90 -1.23
C ALA A 622 -1.23 25.95 -2.28
N PRO A 623 -1.25 27.24 -1.93
CA PRO A 623 -0.83 28.31 -2.82
C PRO A 623 0.68 28.28 -3.04
N CYS A 624 1.09 28.61 -4.26
CA CYS A 624 2.48 28.77 -4.66
C CYS A 624 2.79 30.26 -4.81
N ASN A 625 4.06 30.64 -4.59
CA ASN A 625 4.52 32.02 -4.73
C ASN A 625 4.43 32.60 -6.16
N ASN A 626 4.09 31.77 -7.15
CA ASN A 626 3.84 32.17 -8.53
C ASN A 626 2.33 32.28 -8.86
N GLY A 627 1.47 32.29 -7.84
CA GLY A 627 0.01 32.42 -7.99
C GLY A 627 -0.73 31.15 -8.40
N LEU A 628 -0.03 30.01 -8.54
CA LEU A 628 -0.66 28.71 -8.80
C LEU A 628 -1.02 27.98 -7.50
N GLU A 629 -1.93 27.01 -7.55
CA GLU A 629 -2.14 26.06 -6.47
C GLU A 629 -1.58 24.68 -6.85
N ARG A 630 -1.09 23.95 -5.84
CA ARG A 630 -0.61 22.57 -6.01
C ARG A 630 -1.17 21.66 -4.95
N ASP A 631 -1.28 20.39 -5.33
CA ASP A 631 -1.52 19.32 -4.38
C ASP A 631 -0.30 19.12 -3.50
N VAL A 632 -0.54 19.04 -2.20
CA VAL A 632 0.44 18.78 -1.16
C VAL A 632 -0.06 17.60 -0.33
N TYR A 633 0.76 16.57 -0.23
CA TYR A 633 0.46 15.38 0.55
C TYR A 633 1.11 15.47 1.92
N TRP A 634 0.32 15.35 2.97
CA TRP A 634 0.77 15.28 4.35
C TRP A 634 0.61 13.84 4.82
N SER A 635 1.65 13.29 5.43
CA SER A 635 1.69 11.87 5.76
C SER A 635 2.18 11.66 7.19
N GLY A 636 1.57 10.69 7.87
CA GLY A 636 1.90 10.29 9.23
C GLY A 636 2.02 8.77 9.34
N SER A 637 2.89 8.33 10.25
CA SER A 637 3.06 6.92 10.63
C SER A 637 3.03 6.79 12.14
N ASP A 638 2.30 5.79 12.62
CA ASP A 638 2.10 5.59 14.06
C ASP A 638 3.42 5.41 14.82
N PRO A 639 3.65 6.15 15.91
CA PRO A 639 4.85 5.98 16.74
C PRO A 639 4.88 4.64 17.51
N ARG A 640 3.76 3.91 17.58
CA ARG A 640 3.67 2.57 18.20
C ARG A 640 4.29 1.46 17.34
N ALA A 641 4.72 1.77 16.12
CA ALA A 641 5.39 0.85 15.20
C ALA A 641 6.84 1.30 14.91
N ASP A 642 7.63 0.41 14.31
CA ASP A 642 8.92 0.80 13.70
C ASP A 642 8.73 1.81 12.53
N GLY A 643 7.50 1.86 11.99
CA GLY A 643 7.10 2.42 10.70
C GLY A 643 7.57 3.81 10.29
N LEU A 644 7.33 4.10 9.01
CA LEU A 644 7.82 5.28 8.31
C LEU A 644 6.77 5.81 7.32
N ALA A 645 6.48 7.10 7.42
CA ALA A 645 5.90 7.89 6.34
C ALA A 645 7.03 8.58 5.56
N CYS A 646 7.01 8.51 4.23
CA CYS A 646 8.04 9.11 3.40
C CYS A 646 7.47 9.68 2.10
N GLY A 647 7.87 10.90 1.77
CA GLY A 647 7.43 11.61 0.57
C GLY A 647 8.24 11.25 -0.67
N LEU A 648 7.59 11.25 -1.84
CA LEU A 648 8.22 11.06 -3.12
C LEU A 648 8.94 12.35 -3.55
N LEU A 649 10.26 12.28 -3.65
CA LEU A 649 11.09 13.31 -4.27
C LEU A 649 11.26 12.98 -5.76
N GLN A 650 10.74 13.86 -6.63
CA GLN A 650 11.05 13.77 -8.05
C GLN A 650 12.54 14.08 -8.25
N THR A 651 13.30 13.12 -8.77
CA THR A 651 14.70 13.37 -9.15
C THR A 651 14.69 13.88 -10.59
N PRO A 652 15.03 15.15 -10.87
CA PRO A 652 15.03 15.67 -12.24
C PRO A 652 16.25 15.11 -12.98
N MET A 653 16.09 14.00 -13.70
CA MET A 653 17.16 13.42 -14.52
C MET A 653 17.22 14.02 -15.95
N ASN A 654 16.29 14.89 -16.37
CA ASN A 654 15.99 15.00 -17.81
C ASN A 654 16.47 16.28 -18.53
N CYS A 655 16.80 17.38 -17.84
CA CYS A 655 17.04 18.65 -18.56
C CYS A 655 18.47 18.82 -19.11
N LEU A 656 19.54 18.36 -18.43
CA LEU A 656 20.90 18.40 -19.00
C LEU A 656 21.03 17.45 -20.19
N LEU A 657 20.46 16.24 -20.06
CA LEU A 657 20.50 15.23 -21.12
C LEU A 657 19.70 15.65 -22.35
N ALA A 658 18.53 16.29 -22.19
CA ALA A 658 17.77 16.84 -23.31
C ALA A 658 18.50 17.98 -24.04
N ASN A 659 19.20 18.86 -23.31
CA ASN A 659 19.98 19.94 -23.91
C ASN A 659 21.22 19.41 -24.63
N LEU A 660 21.88 18.39 -24.08
CA LEU A 660 22.98 17.69 -24.77
C LEU A 660 22.50 17.06 -26.08
N ALA A 661 21.37 16.35 -26.05
CA ALA A 661 20.78 15.74 -27.25
C ALA A 661 20.44 16.78 -28.32
N LEU A 662 19.93 17.96 -27.92
CA LEU A 662 19.66 19.07 -28.84
C LEU A 662 20.95 19.65 -29.44
N ALA A 663 21.99 19.85 -28.62
CA ALA A 663 23.28 20.34 -29.10
C ALA A 663 23.92 19.37 -30.10
N ASP A 664 23.96 18.07 -29.76
CA ASP A 664 24.50 17.03 -30.65
C ASP A 664 23.70 16.93 -31.96
N PHE A 665 22.36 17.01 -31.89
CA PHE A 665 21.52 17.04 -33.10
C PHE A 665 21.87 18.21 -34.02
N LEU A 666 22.08 19.41 -33.46
CA LEU A 666 22.46 20.59 -34.24
C LEU A 666 23.86 20.46 -34.85
N VAL A 667 24.82 19.86 -34.16
CA VAL A 667 26.14 19.53 -34.72
C VAL A 667 25.98 18.64 -35.95
N GLY A 668 25.20 17.57 -35.85
CA GLY A 668 24.95 16.64 -36.96
C GLY A 668 24.25 17.31 -38.14
N PHE A 669 23.19 18.07 -37.86
CA PHE A 669 22.38 18.77 -38.87
C PHE A 669 23.22 19.75 -39.70
N PHE A 670 24.04 20.59 -39.06
CA PHE A 670 24.86 21.57 -39.76
C PHE A 670 26.14 20.97 -40.35
N SER A 671 26.67 19.86 -39.82
CA SER A 671 27.86 19.19 -40.39
C SER A 671 27.56 18.41 -41.68
N PHE A 672 26.31 17.99 -41.88
CA PHE A 672 25.91 17.18 -43.03
C PHE A 672 26.11 17.89 -44.38
N PRO A 673 25.64 19.15 -44.60
CA PRO A 673 25.91 19.89 -45.84
C PRO A 673 27.41 20.09 -46.14
N ARG A 674 28.23 20.31 -45.11
CA ARG A 674 29.67 20.50 -45.27
C ARG A 674 30.38 19.22 -45.75
N THR A 675 29.97 18.07 -45.22
CA THR A 675 30.65 16.79 -45.46
C THR A 675 30.28 16.14 -46.80
N PHE A 676 29.00 16.22 -47.18
CA PHE A 676 28.45 15.52 -48.35
C PHE A 676 28.18 16.42 -49.54
N HIS A 677 28.19 17.74 -49.36
CA HIS A 677 27.64 18.67 -50.34
C HIS A 677 28.52 19.87 -50.66
N ALA A 678 29.55 20.19 -49.89
CA ALA A 678 30.40 21.37 -50.12
C ALA A 678 31.08 21.42 -51.51
N GLY A 679 31.28 20.28 -52.18
CA GLY A 679 31.81 20.22 -53.56
C GLY A 679 30.77 20.33 -54.67
N LEU A 680 29.46 20.38 -54.36
CA LEU A 680 28.36 20.34 -55.33
C LEU A 680 27.56 21.65 -55.43
N TYR A 681 27.75 22.60 -54.49
CA TYR A 681 27.03 23.87 -54.46
C TYR A 681 27.89 25.00 -55.03
N THR A 682 27.46 25.60 -56.14
CA THR A 682 27.99 26.91 -56.58
C THR A 682 27.32 28.00 -55.75
N HIS A 683 28.11 28.73 -54.98
CA HIS A 683 27.62 29.84 -54.18
C HIS A 683 27.02 30.96 -55.06
N PRO A 684 25.80 31.46 -54.76
CA PRO A 684 25.25 32.62 -55.45
C PRO A 684 26.12 33.86 -55.20
N SER A 685 26.16 34.82 -56.14
CA SER A 685 26.89 36.09 -55.95
C SER A 685 26.17 37.04 -54.99
N GLY A 686 26.91 37.99 -54.42
CA GLY A 686 26.40 38.99 -53.51
C GLY A 686 26.05 38.47 -52.11
N LEU A 687 25.16 39.20 -51.42
CA LEU A 687 24.81 38.97 -50.01
C LEU A 687 24.33 37.54 -49.72
N ALA A 688 23.62 36.92 -50.66
CA ALA A 688 23.13 35.55 -50.50
C ALA A 688 24.27 34.53 -50.41
N GLY A 689 25.34 34.72 -51.19
CA GLY A 689 26.54 33.88 -51.15
C GLY A 689 27.29 34.04 -49.83
N ASP A 690 27.45 35.28 -49.38
CA ASP A 690 28.13 35.62 -48.13
C ASP A 690 27.39 35.09 -46.90
N ILE A 691 26.06 35.23 -46.85
CA ILE A 691 25.24 34.63 -45.79
C ILE A 691 25.36 33.11 -45.81
N LEU A 692 25.23 32.48 -46.98
CA LEU A 692 25.34 31.02 -47.10
C LEU A 692 26.71 30.51 -46.66
N CYS A 693 27.76 31.27 -46.98
CA CYS A 693 29.14 31.03 -46.61
C CYS A 693 29.37 31.10 -45.10
N LYS A 694 28.91 32.17 -44.45
CA LYS A 694 29.04 32.40 -43.00
C LYS A 694 28.21 31.43 -42.16
N THR A 695 27.13 30.88 -42.71
CA THR A 695 26.14 30.10 -41.96
C THR A 695 26.18 28.59 -42.22
N LEU A 696 26.20 28.14 -43.48
CA LEU A 696 25.94 26.74 -43.85
C LEU A 696 27.15 26.01 -44.46
N THR A 697 27.92 26.62 -45.36
CA THR A 697 28.98 25.90 -46.08
C THR A 697 30.33 25.92 -45.37
N ASN A 698 30.68 27.02 -44.70
CA ASN A 698 31.87 27.15 -43.86
C ASN A 698 31.52 27.34 -42.37
N GLY A 699 30.29 26.94 -42.01
CA GLY A 699 29.45 27.56 -40.99
C GLY A 699 29.92 27.53 -39.53
N ASN A 700 29.92 28.71 -38.90
CA ASN A 700 30.12 28.94 -37.47
C ASN A 700 29.04 28.29 -36.59
N PHE A 701 27.87 27.94 -37.14
CA PHE A 701 26.78 27.30 -36.38
C PHE A 701 27.07 25.85 -35.97
N ILE A 702 27.89 25.11 -36.74
CA ILE A 702 28.36 23.78 -36.35
C ILE A 702 29.18 23.90 -35.06
N TYR A 703 30.09 24.86 -35.07
CA TYR A 703 31.00 25.13 -33.98
C TYR A 703 30.26 25.67 -32.75
N LEU A 704 29.24 26.50 -32.94
CA LEU A 704 28.34 26.95 -31.87
C LEU A 704 27.72 25.77 -31.11
N ALA A 705 27.17 24.81 -31.84
CA ALA A 705 26.54 23.63 -31.26
C ALA A 705 27.57 22.69 -30.60
N ALA A 706 28.75 22.57 -31.20
CA ALA A 706 29.85 21.76 -30.65
C ALA A 706 30.36 22.33 -29.32
N VAL A 707 30.57 23.65 -29.25
CA VAL A 707 31.00 24.34 -28.01
C VAL A 707 29.95 24.20 -26.92
N ALA A 708 28.67 24.39 -27.26
CA ALA A 708 27.59 24.18 -26.29
C ALA A 708 27.56 22.73 -25.77
N SER A 709 27.74 21.74 -26.65
CA SER A 709 27.80 20.31 -26.28
C SER A 709 28.94 20.02 -25.31
N ILE A 710 30.16 20.49 -25.62
CA ILE A 710 31.35 20.31 -24.76
C ILE A 710 31.13 20.94 -23.38
N LEU A 711 30.62 22.17 -23.30
CA LEU A 711 30.36 22.82 -22.02
C LEU A 711 29.29 22.08 -21.20
N ILE A 712 28.24 21.54 -21.84
CA ILE A 712 27.20 20.75 -21.17
C ILE A 712 27.77 19.42 -20.65
N LEU A 713 28.67 18.76 -21.38
CA LEU A 713 29.34 17.53 -20.94
C LEU A 713 30.17 17.75 -19.67
N VAL A 714 30.93 18.85 -19.59
CA VAL A 714 31.67 19.23 -18.37
C VAL A 714 30.71 19.40 -17.19
N PHE A 715 29.55 20.02 -17.37
CA PHE A 715 28.56 20.17 -16.30
C PHE A 715 27.90 18.85 -15.89
N ILE A 716 27.70 17.92 -16.83
CA ILE A 716 27.25 16.56 -16.52
C ILE A 716 28.32 15.83 -15.70
N ALA A 717 29.58 15.90 -16.11
CA ALA A 717 30.70 15.31 -15.37
C ALA A 717 30.79 15.87 -13.94
N TRP A 718 30.62 17.19 -13.79
CA TRP A 718 30.57 17.88 -12.51
C TRP A 718 29.40 17.40 -11.63
N GLU A 719 28.18 17.33 -12.16
CA GLU A 719 27.00 16.83 -11.44
C GLU A 719 27.25 15.41 -10.91
N ARG A 720 27.77 14.54 -11.77
CA ARG A 720 28.05 13.14 -11.44
C ARG A 720 29.15 13.00 -10.39
N TYR A 721 30.21 13.81 -10.49
CA TYR A 721 31.25 13.88 -9.48
C TYR A 721 30.66 14.21 -8.11
N PHE A 722 29.89 15.30 -7.98
CA PHE A 722 29.31 15.66 -6.68
C PHE A 722 28.30 14.64 -6.17
N ALA A 723 27.49 14.05 -7.06
CA ALA A 723 26.53 13.00 -6.70
C ALA A 723 27.20 11.73 -6.14
N VAL A 724 28.41 11.39 -6.60
CA VAL A 724 29.15 10.20 -6.17
C VAL A 724 30.09 10.51 -5.00
N ILE A 725 30.81 11.62 -5.04
CA ILE A 725 31.83 11.98 -4.03
C ILE A 725 31.18 12.61 -2.77
N HIS A 726 30.10 13.37 -2.91
CA HIS A 726 29.44 14.05 -1.80
C HIS A 726 27.92 13.80 -1.76
N PRO A 727 27.47 12.53 -1.62
CA PRO A 727 26.08 12.15 -1.79
C PRO A 727 25.09 12.88 -0.84
N PHE A 728 25.56 13.27 0.35
CA PHE A 728 24.75 13.92 1.39
C PHE A 728 24.98 15.42 1.51
N SER A 729 25.88 16.01 0.71
CA SER A 729 26.12 17.46 0.73
C SER A 729 25.17 18.17 -0.24
N SER A 730 24.63 19.31 0.19
CA SER A 730 23.96 20.27 -0.71
C SER A 730 24.97 21.06 -1.55
N ARG A 731 26.26 21.02 -1.18
CA ARG A 731 27.37 21.66 -1.89
C ARG A 731 27.60 20.93 -3.20
N GLY A 732 27.45 21.64 -4.32
CA GLY A 732 27.63 21.10 -5.68
C GLY A 732 26.38 20.49 -6.33
N ARG A 733 25.24 20.37 -5.63
CA ARG A 733 23.97 19.95 -6.27
C ARG A 733 23.43 21.04 -7.20
N ILE A 734 23.08 20.64 -8.43
CA ILE A 734 22.49 21.53 -9.43
C ILE A 734 20.96 21.52 -9.25
N ASN A 735 20.39 22.61 -8.75
CA ASN A 735 18.94 22.80 -8.65
C ASN A 735 18.38 23.38 -9.97
N ALA A 736 17.05 23.42 -10.12
CA ALA A 736 16.41 23.87 -11.36
C ALA A 736 16.78 25.31 -11.79
N ARG A 737 17.14 26.20 -10.86
CA ARG A 737 17.58 27.57 -11.15
C ARG A 737 19.02 27.59 -11.67
N ARG A 738 19.95 26.93 -10.97
CA ARG A 738 21.34 26.76 -11.39
C ARG A 738 21.41 26.01 -12.72
N LEU A 739 20.57 24.99 -12.90
CA LEU A 739 20.50 24.23 -14.14
C LEU A 739 20.15 25.11 -15.35
N ARG A 740 19.09 25.91 -15.25
CA ARG A 740 18.71 26.86 -16.31
C ARG A 740 19.80 27.89 -16.58
N LEU A 741 20.44 28.39 -15.52
CA LEU A 741 21.56 29.32 -15.65
C LEU A 741 22.76 28.68 -16.37
N LEU A 742 23.15 27.46 -15.99
CA LEU A 742 24.27 26.74 -16.61
C LEU A 742 24.02 26.45 -18.09
N VAL A 743 22.82 26.01 -18.44
CA VAL A 743 22.42 25.82 -19.85
C VAL A 743 22.49 27.15 -20.61
N ALA A 744 21.90 28.22 -20.06
CA ALA A 744 21.92 29.53 -20.69
C ALA A 744 23.36 30.07 -20.86
N VAL A 745 24.19 29.96 -19.83
CA VAL A 745 25.60 30.36 -19.87
C VAL A 745 26.37 29.54 -20.91
N SER A 746 26.11 28.24 -21.04
CA SER A 746 26.77 27.38 -22.04
C SER A 746 26.49 27.86 -23.46
N TRP A 747 25.22 28.15 -23.77
CA TRP A 747 24.82 28.66 -25.09
C TRP A 747 25.29 30.09 -25.35
N VAL A 748 25.27 30.97 -24.34
CA VAL A 748 25.79 32.34 -24.47
C VAL A 748 27.30 32.36 -24.65
N ALA A 749 28.03 31.51 -23.92
CA ALA A 749 29.48 31.37 -24.07
C ALA A 749 29.84 30.83 -25.44
N ALA A 750 29.13 29.79 -25.90
CA ALA A 750 29.27 29.26 -27.25
C ALA A 750 29.03 30.36 -28.31
N PHE A 751 27.95 31.13 -28.18
CA PHE A 751 27.64 32.22 -29.10
C PHE A 751 28.71 33.30 -29.12
N SER A 752 29.24 33.65 -27.96
CA SER A 752 30.28 34.69 -27.83
C SER A 752 31.60 34.26 -28.49
N LEU A 753 31.98 32.99 -28.37
CA LEU A 753 33.21 32.45 -28.97
C LEU A 753 33.11 32.36 -30.49
N GLU A 754 31.94 31.99 -31.02
CA GLU A 754 31.71 31.91 -32.47
C GLU A 754 31.43 33.25 -33.16
N LEU A 755 31.15 34.29 -32.38
CA LEU A 755 30.82 35.60 -32.94
C LEU A 755 32.00 36.17 -33.73
N ILE A 756 33.24 36.01 -33.25
CA ILE A 756 34.42 36.57 -33.92
C ILE A 756 34.70 35.84 -35.24
N PRO A 757 34.82 34.49 -35.28
CA PRO A 757 34.92 33.74 -36.53
C PRO A 757 33.82 34.10 -37.55
N PHE A 758 32.60 34.34 -37.09
CA PHE A 758 31.47 34.72 -37.95
C PHE A 758 31.68 36.00 -38.76
N TRP A 759 32.28 37.03 -38.18
CA TRP A 759 32.49 38.30 -38.88
C TRP A 759 33.71 38.33 -39.81
N VAL A 760 34.58 37.33 -39.71
CA VAL A 760 35.86 37.32 -40.43
C VAL A 760 35.88 36.31 -41.58
N VAL A 761 34.91 35.40 -41.64
CA VAL A 761 34.63 34.60 -42.86
C VAL A 761 34.08 35.53 -43.93
N ASN A 762 34.67 35.52 -45.11
CA ASN A 762 34.17 36.26 -46.27
C ASN A 762 34.05 35.32 -47.47
N PHE A 763 33.09 35.63 -48.34
CA PHE A 763 32.91 34.94 -49.60
C PHE A 763 33.76 35.60 -50.71
N ASP A 764 34.64 34.83 -51.36
CA ASP A 764 35.39 35.28 -52.54
C ASP A 764 34.51 35.12 -53.79
N GLU A 765 34.06 36.23 -54.38
CA GLU A 765 33.16 36.20 -55.53
C GLU A 765 33.81 35.66 -56.81
N GLU A 766 35.12 35.85 -56.99
CA GLU A 766 35.86 35.41 -58.18
C GLU A 766 36.13 33.91 -58.12
N LYS A 767 36.54 33.43 -56.95
CA LYS A 767 36.94 32.02 -56.77
C LYS A 767 35.81 31.12 -56.28
N LYS A 768 34.65 31.70 -55.95
CA LYS A 768 33.43 31.01 -55.50
C LYS A 768 33.64 30.14 -54.26
N PHE A 769 34.59 30.46 -53.39
CA PHE A 769 34.83 29.76 -52.12
C PHE A 769 34.88 30.70 -50.92
N CYS A 770 34.68 30.11 -49.75
CA CYS A 770 34.72 30.79 -48.45
C CYS A 770 36.13 30.84 -47.89
N PHE A 771 36.59 32.01 -47.45
CA PHE A 771 37.89 32.14 -46.79
C PHE A 771 37.82 32.97 -45.50
N TYR A 772 38.75 32.68 -44.60
CA TYR A 772 38.94 33.42 -43.37
C TYR A 772 39.89 34.58 -43.64
N ASN A 773 39.42 35.82 -43.49
CA ASN A 773 40.24 37.02 -43.65
C ASN A 773 41.02 37.36 -42.36
N TRP A 774 41.78 36.40 -41.85
CA TRP A 774 42.54 36.53 -40.61
C TRP A 774 43.98 36.94 -40.89
N SER A 775 44.54 37.82 -40.05
CA SER A 775 46.00 37.94 -39.98
C SER A 775 46.59 36.64 -39.41
N ASP A 776 47.82 36.30 -39.80
CA ASP A 776 48.49 35.08 -39.32
C ASP A 776 48.52 35.00 -37.78
N THR A 777 48.71 36.15 -37.13
CA THR A 777 48.69 36.29 -35.67
C THR A 777 47.32 35.96 -35.09
N LEU A 778 46.24 36.52 -35.62
CA LEU A 778 44.90 36.23 -35.12
C LEU A 778 44.59 34.73 -35.33
N ARG A 779 44.95 34.15 -36.48
CA ARG A 779 44.62 32.76 -36.79
C ARG A 779 45.24 31.81 -35.77
N LYS A 780 46.50 32.07 -35.41
CA LYS A 780 47.21 31.31 -34.37
C LYS A 780 46.54 31.47 -33.00
N ILE A 781 46.02 32.66 -32.68
CA ILE A 781 45.28 32.90 -31.43
C ILE A 781 43.97 32.10 -31.39
N ASP A 782 43.22 32.04 -32.50
CA ASP A 782 41.96 31.30 -32.56
C ASP A 782 42.13 29.80 -32.50
N VAL A 783 43.09 29.26 -33.27
CA VAL A 783 43.46 27.84 -33.14
C VAL A 783 43.93 27.53 -31.73
N PHE A 784 44.68 28.44 -31.09
CA PHE A 784 45.08 28.28 -29.70
C PHE A 784 43.87 28.27 -28.75
N ILE A 785 42.91 29.17 -28.91
CA ILE A 785 41.68 29.20 -28.11
C ILE A 785 40.90 27.89 -28.30
N TRP A 786 40.71 27.43 -29.53
CA TRP A 786 40.02 26.16 -29.83
C TRP A 786 40.70 24.95 -29.21
N CYS A 787 42.00 24.76 -29.48
CA CYS A 787 42.72 23.59 -28.99
C CYS A 787 42.86 23.58 -27.46
N ILE A 788 43.07 24.74 -26.84
CA ILE A 788 43.34 24.83 -25.40
C ILE A 788 42.05 24.97 -24.59
N VAL A 789 41.24 25.99 -24.89
CA VAL A 789 40.07 26.36 -24.08
C VAL A 789 38.88 25.45 -24.33
N LEU A 790 38.72 24.96 -25.56
CA LEU A 790 37.57 24.14 -25.95
C LEU A 790 37.91 22.65 -26.13
N GLY A 791 39.19 22.31 -26.37
CA GLY A 791 39.67 20.92 -26.40
C GLY A 791 40.29 20.47 -25.08
N LEU A 792 41.53 20.86 -24.82
CA LEU A 792 42.36 20.31 -23.74
C LEU A 792 41.85 20.60 -22.33
N VAL A 793 41.34 21.81 -22.05
CA VAL A 793 40.83 22.18 -20.72
C VAL A 793 39.57 21.38 -20.35
N PRO A 794 38.49 21.34 -21.17
CA PRO A 794 37.32 20.52 -20.91
C PRO A 794 37.65 19.04 -20.74
N LEU A 795 38.47 18.48 -21.65
CA LEU A 795 38.91 17.08 -21.56
C LEU A 795 39.69 16.80 -20.27
N GLY A 796 40.58 17.70 -19.87
CA GLY A 796 41.34 17.57 -18.62
C GLY A 796 40.44 17.62 -17.38
N VAL A 797 39.45 18.52 -17.36
CA VAL A 797 38.46 18.62 -16.27
C VAL A 797 37.60 17.36 -16.21
N GLU A 798 37.05 16.91 -17.34
CA GLU A 798 36.25 15.68 -17.41
C GLU A 798 37.05 14.46 -16.97
N ALA A 799 38.28 14.31 -17.48
CA ALA A 799 39.17 13.22 -17.12
C ALA A 799 39.47 13.23 -15.61
N GLY A 800 39.75 14.39 -15.01
CA GLY A 800 39.98 14.51 -13.57
C GLY A 800 38.73 14.15 -12.73
N LEU A 801 37.57 14.66 -13.11
CA LEU A 801 36.30 14.40 -12.42
C LEU A 801 35.89 12.94 -12.54
N TYR A 802 35.91 12.35 -13.74
CA TYR A 802 35.54 10.95 -13.94
C TYR A 802 36.56 9.98 -13.36
N SER A 803 37.86 10.28 -13.42
CA SER A 803 38.88 9.46 -12.76
C SER A 803 38.62 9.40 -11.25
N SER A 804 38.21 10.52 -10.64
CA SER A 804 37.83 10.56 -9.23
C SER A 804 36.57 9.74 -8.93
N VAL A 805 35.57 9.81 -9.82
CA VAL A 805 34.34 8.98 -9.73
C VAL A 805 34.68 7.50 -9.82
N VAL A 806 35.48 7.10 -10.82
CA VAL A 806 35.92 5.71 -11.02
C VAL A 806 36.72 5.22 -9.83
N TYR A 807 37.72 5.98 -9.40
CA TYR A 807 38.53 5.68 -8.22
C TYR A 807 37.66 5.45 -6.98
N ARG A 808 36.60 6.25 -6.77
CA ARG A 808 35.71 6.04 -5.61
C ARG A 808 34.76 4.86 -5.76
N LEU A 809 34.28 4.59 -6.97
CA LEU A 809 33.35 3.49 -7.24
C LEU A 809 34.04 2.11 -7.29
N TRP A 810 35.33 2.08 -7.63
CA TRP A 810 36.09 0.86 -7.93
C TRP A 810 37.38 0.68 -7.10
N GLY A 811 37.99 1.75 -6.60
CA GLY A 811 39.29 1.73 -5.91
C GLY A 811 39.23 1.60 -4.38
N ARG A 812 38.05 1.76 -3.74
CA ARG A 812 37.87 1.39 -2.33
C ARG A 812 37.12 0.08 -2.23
N ASN A 813 37.66 -0.87 -1.45
CA ASN A 813 36.88 -2.01 -0.96
C ASN A 813 35.67 -1.47 -0.21
N VAL A 814 34.51 -1.52 -0.85
CA VAL A 814 33.22 -1.11 -0.27
C VAL A 814 32.76 -2.22 0.68
N GLN A 815 33.51 -2.45 1.75
CA GLN A 815 33.19 -3.46 2.77
C GLN A 815 32.32 -2.90 3.91
N THR A 816 32.02 -1.60 3.93
CA THR A 816 31.33 -0.96 5.07
C THR A 816 30.20 0.00 4.67
N VAL A 817 29.54 -0.21 3.53
CA VAL A 817 28.44 0.66 3.10
C VAL A 817 27.11 -0.11 3.01
N ASP A 818 26.15 0.42 3.77
CA ASP A 818 24.74 0.04 3.90
C ASP A 818 24.03 -0.42 2.60
N ILE A 819 23.13 -1.41 2.72
CA ILE A 819 22.52 -2.18 1.61
C ILE A 819 21.73 -1.29 0.64
N SER A 820 21.03 -0.26 1.16
CA SER A 820 20.29 0.73 0.36
C SER A 820 21.16 1.51 -0.63
N LYS A 821 22.47 1.62 -0.35
CA LYS A 821 23.43 2.33 -1.22
C LYS A 821 23.95 1.42 -2.32
N ARG A 822 23.85 0.09 -2.19
CA ARG A 822 24.44 -0.88 -3.13
C ARG A 822 23.66 -0.95 -4.45
N SER A 823 22.34 -1.00 -4.41
CA SER A 823 21.47 -1.03 -5.61
C SER A 823 21.57 0.28 -6.42
N LEU A 824 21.51 1.42 -5.73
CA LEU A 824 21.73 2.75 -6.31
C LEU A 824 23.13 2.88 -6.92
N MET A 825 24.16 2.36 -6.25
CA MET A 825 25.54 2.33 -6.76
C MET A 825 25.69 1.39 -7.96
N LEU A 826 24.98 0.26 -8.03
CA LEU A 826 25.01 -0.67 -9.16
C LEU A 826 24.36 -0.04 -10.41
N GLN A 827 23.22 0.63 -10.26
CA GLN A 827 22.56 1.34 -11.34
C GLN A 827 23.43 2.52 -11.83
N ARG A 828 24.07 3.24 -10.90
CA ARG A 828 25.04 4.30 -11.23
C ARG A 828 26.34 3.76 -11.84
N LYS A 829 26.80 2.56 -11.46
CA LYS A 829 27.96 1.88 -12.08
C LYS A 829 27.69 1.54 -13.54
N LYS A 830 26.48 1.04 -13.88
CA LYS A 830 26.08 0.78 -15.27
C LYS A 830 26.09 2.07 -16.10
N LEU A 831 25.50 3.14 -15.59
CA LEU A 831 25.49 4.44 -16.27
C LEU A 831 26.91 5.03 -16.42
N THR A 832 27.75 4.88 -15.39
CA THR A 832 29.15 5.34 -15.42
C THR A 832 29.97 4.57 -16.46
N LYS A 833 29.74 3.26 -16.64
CA LYS A 833 30.43 2.46 -17.68
C LYS A 833 30.12 2.95 -19.09
N VAL A 834 28.85 3.27 -19.37
CA VAL A 834 28.43 3.79 -20.69
C VAL A 834 29.09 5.13 -20.96
N VAL A 835 29.05 6.05 -19.99
CA VAL A 835 29.65 7.39 -20.12
C VAL A 835 31.17 7.31 -20.25
N LEU A 836 31.84 6.48 -19.45
CA LEU A 836 33.29 6.29 -19.55
C LEU A 836 33.70 5.72 -20.92
N SER A 837 32.88 4.82 -21.49
CA SER A 837 33.12 4.29 -22.83
C SER A 837 32.99 5.39 -23.90
N ILE A 838 31.99 6.27 -23.77
CA ILE A 838 31.82 7.43 -24.65
C ILE A 838 33.01 8.40 -24.51
N THR A 839 33.45 8.69 -23.28
CA THR A 839 34.59 9.57 -23.02
C THR A 839 35.91 8.99 -23.55
N ILE A 840 36.14 7.68 -23.42
CA ILE A 840 37.35 7.02 -23.97
C ILE A 840 37.35 7.07 -25.50
N VAL A 841 36.20 6.81 -26.13
CA VAL A 841 36.05 6.91 -27.58
C VAL A 841 36.26 8.36 -28.04
N ASN A 842 35.68 9.33 -27.35
CA ASN A 842 35.87 10.75 -27.64
C ASN A 842 37.33 11.17 -27.46
N PHE A 843 38.00 10.74 -26.39
CA PHE A 843 39.40 11.06 -26.12
C PHE A 843 40.35 10.43 -27.15
N ALA A 844 40.17 9.15 -27.46
CA ALA A 844 41.00 8.41 -28.41
C ALA A 844 40.87 8.93 -29.86
N LEU A 845 39.73 9.52 -30.21
CA LEU A 845 39.47 10.06 -31.54
C LEU A 845 39.81 11.56 -31.63
N CYS A 846 39.37 12.39 -30.68
CA CYS A 846 39.49 13.84 -30.76
C CYS A 846 40.86 14.37 -30.36
N VAL A 847 41.56 13.76 -29.38
CA VAL A 847 42.88 14.27 -28.96
C VAL A 847 43.94 14.16 -30.07
N PRO A 848 44.07 13.05 -30.81
CA PRO A 848 45.01 12.99 -31.94
C PRO A 848 44.68 13.99 -33.05
N LEU A 849 43.38 14.25 -33.29
CA LEU A 849 42.91 15.25 -34.23
C LEU A 849 43.35 16.66 -33.79
N ASP A 850 43.02 17.05 -32.57
CA ASP A 850 43.30 18.39 -32.03
C ASP A 850 44.81 18.67 -31.92
N VAL A 851 45.60 17.68 -31.52
CA VAL A 851 47.08 17.79 -31.44
C VAL A 851 47.68 17.96 -32.83
N TYR A 852 47.21 17.21 -33.83
CA TYR A 852 47.68 17.37 -35.20
C TYR A 852 47.28 18.73 -35.79
N PHE A 853 46.02 19.18 -35.60
CA PHE A 853 45.55 20.52 -35.99
C PHE A 853 46.41 21.63 -35.37
N PHE A 854 46.75 21.50 -34.09
CA PHE A 854 47.60 22.43 -33.39
C PHE A 854 49.01 22.47 -33.99
N VAL A 855 49.64 21.31 -34.23
CA VAL A 855 51.00 21.22 -34.79
C VAL A 855 51.06 21.79 -36.21
N GLU A 856 50.14 21.40 -37.09
CA GLU A 856 50.09 21.88 -38.49
C GLU A 856 49.85 23.40 -38.57
N SER A 857 48.95 23.94 -37.75
CA SER A 857 48.61 25.37 -37.76
C SER A 857 49.74 26.26 -37.27
N PHE A 858 50.63 25.73 -36.42
CA PHE A 858 51.82 26.46 -35.94
C PHE A 858 53.07 26.22 -36.79
N ALA A 859 53.18 25.08 -37.48
CA ALA A 859 54.34 24.73 -38.31
C ALA A 859 54.31 25.35 -39.73
N SER A 860 53.12 25.62 -40.29
CA SER A 860 52.96 26.05 -41.68
C SER A 860 52.81 27.57 -41.83
N LYS A 861 53.52 28.17 -42.81
CA LYS A 861 53.43 29.62 -43.11
C LYS A 861 52.24 30.01 -44.01
N SER A 862 51.54 29.05 -44.62
CA SER A 862 50.39 29.33 -45.48
C SER A 862 49.52 28.08 -45.68
N VAL A 863 48.60 27.82 -44.75
CA VAL A 863 47.44 26.98 -45.07
C VAL A 863 46.40 27.88 -45.72
N ALA A 864 46.34 27.87 -47.06
CA ALA A 864 45.12 28.25 -47.75
C ALA A 864 44.01 27.30 -47.28
N VAL A 865 42.87 27.84 -46.87
CA VAL A 865 41.79 27.07 -46.22
C VAL A 865 41.05 26.13 -47.20
N ASP A 866 41.52 26.03 -48.44
CA ASP A 866 41.16 24.91 -49.31
C ASP A 866 42.38 24.09 -49.76
N THR A 867 42.30 22.79 -49.50
CA THR A 867 43.05 21.70 -50.16
C THR A 867 44.59 21.71 -50.11
N GLY A 868 45.20 21.01 -49.13
CA GLY A 868 46.67 20.82 -49.13
C GLY A 868 47.23 19.67 -48.28
N SER A 869 47.23 19.76 -46.94
CA SER A 869 48.01 18.80 -46.11
C SER A 869 47.23 17.65 -45.47
N TRP A 870 45.90 17.59 -45.66
CA TRP A 870 45.11 16.43 -45.24
C TRP A 870 44.89 15.51 -46.42
N SER A 871 45.04 14.20 -46.26
CA SER A 871 44.44 13.29 -47.25
C SER A 871 42.93 13.58 -47.26
N PRO A 872 42.29 13.78 -48.43
CA PRO A 872 40.84 14.00 -48.53
C PRO A 872 40.05 12.93 -47.76
N LEU A 873 40.58 11.71 -47.76
CA LEU A 873 40.09 10.58 -46.98
C LEU A 873 39.98 10.89 -45.48
N PHE A 874 41.03 11.45 -44.87
CA PHE A 874 41.05 11.69 -43.45
C PHE A 874 40.02 12.76 -43.03
N LYS A 875 39.89 13.84 -43.82
CA LYS A 875 38.86 14.86 -43.60
C LYS A 875 37.45 14.27 -43.69
N SER A 876 37.18 13.47 -44.72
CA SER A 876 35.88 12.82 -44.88
C SER A 876 35.58 11.85 -43.75
N VAL A 877 36.57 11.09 -43.27
CA VAL A 877 36.41 10.17 -42.14
C VAL A 877 36.11 10.93 -40.85
N ALA A 878 36.87 11.98 -40.51
CA ALA A 878 36.65 12.75 -39.29
C ALA A 878 35.25 13.39 -39.25
N HIS A 879 34.81 13.99 -40.35
CA HIS A 879 33.47 14.58 -40.44
C HIS A 879 32.36 13.52 -40.44
N LEU A 880 32.58 12.38 -41.09
CA LEU A 880 31.64 11.25 -41.05
C LEU A 880 31.49 10.73 -39.63
N MET A 881 32.59 10.60 -38.87
CA MET A 881 32.54 10.17 -37.47
C MET A 881 31.80 11.19 -36.59
N LEU A 882 31.99 12.49 -36.82
CA LEU A 882 31.25 13.54 -36.10
C LEU A 882 29.75 13.47 -36.38
N VAL A 883 29.36 13.32 -37.66
CA VAL A 883 27.96 13.18 -38.08
C VAL A 883 27.34 11.89 -37.52
N LEU A 884 28.07 10.78 -37.53
CA LEU A 884 27.62 9.52 -36.95
C LEU A 884 27.43 9.63 -35.43
N ASN A 885 28.39 10.23 -34.71
CA ASN A 885 28.27 10.47 -33.27
C ASN A 885 27.06 11.37 -32.94
N ALA A 886 26.91 12.47 -33.67
CA ALA A 886 25.81 13.42 -33.54
C ALA A 886 24.43 12.84 -33.93
N ALA A 887 24.38 11.83 -34.82
CA ALA A 887 23.16 11.13 -35.18
C ALA A 887 22.84 10.00 -34.19
N CYS A 888 23.86 9.29 -33.72
CA CYS A 888 23.71 8.17 -32.80
C CYS A 888 23.37 8.63 -31.38
N ASN A 889 24.01 9.67 -30.84
CA ASN A 889 23.78 10.10 -29.45
C ASN A 889 22.33 10.50 -29.17
N PRO A 890 21.68 11.39 -29.96
CA PRO A 890 20.28 11.72 -29.76
C PRO A 890 19.35 10.52 -29.93
N VAL A 891 19.65 9.59 -30.84
CA VAL A 891 18.87 8.35 -31.01
C VAL A 891 19.05 7.41 -29.83
N ILE A 892 20.27 7.26 -29.32
CA ILE A 892 20.58 6.48 -28.11
C ILE A 892 19.88 7.11 -26.89
N TYR A 893 19.88 8.43 -26.76
CA TYR A 893 19.17 9.15 -25.68
C TYR A 893 17.66 9.04 -25.82
N ALA A 894 17.11 9.26 -27.01
CA ALA A 894 15.69 9.11 -27.29
C ALA A 894 15.25 7.65 -27.10
N ALA A 895 16.10 6.66 -27.41
CA ALA A 895 15.85 5.26 -27.13
C ALA A 895 15.80 4.94 -25.62
N GLN A 896 16.28 5.80 -24.72
CA GLN A 896 16.03 5.63 -23.29
C GLN A 896 14.56 5.95 -22.95
N ASP A 897 13.94 6.88 -23.69
CA ASP A 897 12.53 7.21 -23.55
C ASP A 897 11.62 6.07 -24.08
N ARG A 898 10.64 5.69 -23.28
CA ARG A 898 9.75 4.56 -23.58
C ARG A 898 8.76 4.89 -24.70
N ASN A 899 8.33 6.14 -24.83
CA ASN A 899 7.37 6.56 -25.84
C ASN A 899 8.03 6.62 -27.22
N PHE A 900 9.26 7.12 -27.29
CA PHE A 900 10.07 7.09 -28.51
C PHE A 900 10.33 5.65 -29.00
N ARG A 901 10.73 4.73 -28.10
CA ARG A 901 10.89 3.30 -28.45
C ARG A 901 9.63 2.68 -29.01
N ARG A 902 8.46 2.93 -28.39
CA ARG A 902 7.15 2.43 -28.88
C ARG A 902 6.78 3.04 -30.23
N TYR A 903 7.06 4.32 -30.45
CA TYR A 903 6.79 5.00 -31.70
C TYR A 903 7.63 4.42 -32.86
N ILE A 904 8.95 4.31 -32.67
CA ILE A 904 9.86 3.68 -33.64
C ILE A 904 9.45 2.23 -33.90
N TRP A 905 9.09 1.48 -32.86
CA TRP A 905 8.61 0.11 -33.05
C TRP A 905 7.34 0.04 -33.90
N ARG A 906 6.34 0.89 -33.63
CA ARG A 906 5.10 0.93 -34.42
C ARG A 906 5.39 1.32 -35.87
N PHE A 907 6.29 2.28 -36.08
CA PHE A 907 6.76 2.71 -37.39
C PHE A 907 7.45 1.57 -38.15
N LEU A 908 8.42 0.88 -37.54
CA LEU A 908 9.14 -0.25 -38.13
C LEU A 908 8.27 -1.48 -38.33
N LYS A 909 7.29 -1.74 -37.45
CA LYS A 909 6.28 -2.78 -37.63
C LYS A 909 5.40 -2.48 -38.85
N LYS A 910 5.01 -1.21 -39.05
CA LYS A 910 4.13 -0.78 -40.14
C LYS A 910 4.83 -0.79 -41.51
N ILE A 911 6.13 -0.47 -41.55
CA ILE A 911 6.88 -0.32 -42.81
C ILE A 911 7.66 -1.59 -43.18
N CYS A 912 8.30 -2.23 -42.21
CA CYS A 912 9.25 -3.32 -42.47
C CYS A 912 8.76 -4.69 -41.96
N GLY A 913 7.54 -4.78 -41.42
CA GLY A 913 7.00 -6.02 -40.85
C GLY A 913 7.79 -6.53 -39.63
N CYS A 914 8.50 -5.64 -38.92
CA CYS A 914 9.39 -6.02 -37.83
C CYS A 914 8.68 -6.84 -36.74
N LYS A 915 9.14 -8.08 -36.53
CA LYS A 915 8.59 -9.03 -35.52
C LYS A 915 9.28 -8.94 -34.16
N ILE A 916 10.36 -8.15 -34.04
CA ILE A 916 11.11 -7.97 -32.80
C ILE A 916 10.25 -7.14 -31.83
N PRO A 917 10.03 -7.57 -30.57
CA PRO A 917 9.27 -6.78 -29.59
C PRO A 917 9.91 -5.41 -29.31
N ALA A 918 9.12 -4.35 -29.12
CA ALA A 918 9.60 -2.97 -28.88
C ALA A 918 10.66 -2.84 -27.77
N ARG A 919 10.63 -3.74 -26.79
CA ARG A 919 11.58 -3.81 -25.67
C ARG A 919 12.99 -4.28 -26.05
N ASN A 920 13.14 -4.96 -27.17
CA ASN A 920 14.39 -5.58 -27.65
C ASN A 920 14.94 -4.88 -28.91
N LEU A 921 14.41 -3.71 -29.27
CA LEU A 921 14.67 -3.04 -30.55
C LEU A 921 15.97 -2.21 -30.56
N PHE A 922 16.59 -1.98 -29.39
CA PHE A 922 17.77 -1.15 -29.19
C PHE A 922 18.76 -1.81 -28.24
#